data_AF-A0A925B413-F1
#
_entry.id   AF-A0A925B413-F1
#
_cell.length_a   1.000
_cell.length_b   1.000
_cell.length_c   1.000
_cell.angle_alpha   90.00
_cell.angle_beta   90.00
_cell.angle_gamma   90.00
#
_symmetry.space_group_name_H-M   'P 1'
#
loop_
_entity.id
_entity.type
_entity.pdbx_description
1 polymer ?
#
loop_
_entity_poly.entity_id
_entity_poly.type
_entity_poly.pdbx_seq_one_letter_code
_entity_poly.pdbx_strand_id
1 'polypeptide(L)'
;GLRRRLLALALLPVLATGTLAVANSVVAIPSLRGQVFVNRMADLYTLGVVLPALRHEDFERAGLPLTAAEFATLDLGDYRGREAHMWGEGPQYLRSLMQQKLGITEVYDRRFQDVCAAIVRSALLHHPHTLAIAYVRGLLLYFDPREWRSGFEGEMGYGRPLPDWSAAFLAQLTGRPVAPDITGQPSVLPSSLGVVIGAYPILLIMGAGLAVGVLAGRPFGPRHLAAAAVISTLLLAPLFSHLVKPRYVLATITLSEVLLVLTLADASARATMARAGGRFLSFLWRTCRTPALPAAAAMLCVAAYAGQLGLGRWQSDELTLFANQRDWGWAVLLTRLIYAPRPFSEGILFLYGEAVLALGRPLIVPFLAVLWAGAYGAAVLAARGAMGRTDAALALVTALFAFVLATNDVTEMFYWPMAAAAYLPTAAAATVLLFLLSRPLDRGRRAWCGVALLVAACSSEMGAALAIGFAGAVLVSARPWAGGLAAFRDGIWWLLPGLAGTAVLAVIWLLRADIVELGADTQPYTGQFITAIGLAFLQLPRDLLGGAGAATPGAMLGAVAAKLLFALGFGLVWRQADPVGATPGRWDAVLAAALVASALFSVAAAYYHYGFLCCERQATTRFWLMDLLAIIAMAWVVARWRVERPRWLAPAILTIALFPVLLRSGGLYTGYDNQRLATEAVARTWRSGQGSGGSMEFYLPPDNDALLVRGTSQPIGAFQAGAPDVPVMVTEVARFFGKSVVVTCHPWQNEKSWLIRGQFIPACPPHGGPPDEVIP
;
A
#
# COMPACT_ATOMS: atom_id res chain seq x y z
N GLY A 1 31.78 11.98 32.86
CA GLY A 1 30.63 12.90 32.93
C GLY A 1 29.43 12.41 32.14
N LEU A 2 29.49 12.48 30.81
CA LEU A 2 28.38 12.19 29.89
C LEU A 2 27.77 10.78 30.06
N ARG A 3 28.60 9.74 30.22
CA ARG A 3 28.17 8.35 30.40
C ARG A 3 27.33 8.14 31.68
N ARG A 4 27.65 8.83 32.79
CA ARG A 4 26.88 8.79 34.04
C ARG A 4 25.57 9.59 33.94
N ARG A 5 25.59 10.73 33.22
CA ARG A 5 24.38 11.54 32.97
C ARG A 5 23.39 10.82 32.03
N LEU A 6 23.88 10.14 31.00
CA LEU A 6 23.06 9.29 30.13
C LEU A 6 22.53 8.04 30.86
N LEU A 7 23.32 7.45 31.78
CA LEU A 7 22.86 6.36 32.65
C LEU A 7 21.73 6.83 33.58
N ALA A 8 21.85 8.01 34.18
CA ALA A 8 20.82 8.60 35.04
C ALA A 8 19.53 8.96 34.27
N LEU A 9 19.66 9.50 33.05
CA LEU A 9 18.52 9.76 32.15
C LEU A 9 17.86 8.48 31.64
N ALA A 10 18.62 7.41 31.40
CA ALA A 10 18.08 6.11 30.99
C ALA A 10 17.48 5.30 32.16
N LEU A 11 17.93 5.56 33.40
CA LEU A 11 17.34 5.00 34.62
C LEU A 11 16.01 5.68 34.98
N LEU A 12 15.76 6.90 34.52
CA LEU A 12 14.56 7.67 34.84
C LEU A 12 13.26 6.98 34.38
N PRO A 13 13.15 6.45 33.15
CA PRO A 13 11.99 5.66 32.73
C PRO A 13 11.88 4.31 33.45
N VAL A 14 13.01 3.62 33.69
CA VAL A 14 13.01 2.31 34.38
C VAL A 14 12.60 2.44 35.85
N LEU A 15 13.14 3.46 36.52
CA LEU A 15 12.72 3.84 37.86
C LEU A 15 11.29 4.35 37.84
N ALA A 16 10.85 5.13 36.85
CA ALA A 16 9.46 5.56 36.74
C ALA A 16 8.51 4.36 36.56
N THR A 17 8.81 3.40 35.69
CA THR A 17 7.99 2.20 35.44
C THR A 17 8.04 1.22 36.60
N GLY A 18 9.21 1.00 37.21
CA GLY A 18 9.36 0.17 38.40
C GLY A 18 8.70 0.80 39.63
N THR A 19 8.79 2.13 39.78
CA THR A 19 8.10 2.88 40.84
C THR A 19 6.60 2.95 40.56
N LEU A 20 6.14 3.03 39.30
CA LEU A 20 4.72 2.93 38.94
C LEU A 20 4.18 1.51 39.18
N ALA A 21 4.96 0.47 38.91
CA ALA A 21 4.57 -0.92 39.16
C ALA A 21 4.55 -1.22 40.66
N VAL A 22 5.57 -0.82 41.43
CA VAL A 22 5.59 -0.99 42.89
C VAL A 22 4.56 -0.08 43.57
N ALA A 23 4.37 1.15 43.09
CA ALA A 23 3.30 2.04 43.58
C ALA A 23 1.92 1.44 43.26
N ASN A 24 1.67 0.93 42.05
CA ASN A 24 0.41 0.27 41.71
C ASN A 24 0.20 -1.03 42.49
N SER A 25 1.22 -1.86 42.69
CA SER A 25 1.06 -3.19 43.29
C SER A 25 1.14 -3.21 44.82
N VAL A 26 1.81 -2.24 45.46
CA VAL A 26 2.12 -2.30 46.91
C VAL A 26 1.56 -1.10 47.69
N VAL A 27 1.44 0.09 47.08
CA VAL A 27 1.09 1.34 47.80
C VAL A 27 -0.30 1.90 47.43
N ALA A 28 -0.75 1.74 46.19
CA ALA A 28 -1.90 2.46 45.62
C ALA A 28 -3.23 1.69 45.62
N ILE A 29 -3.23 0.34 45.58
CA ILE A 29 -4.49 -0.46 45.56
C ILE A 29 -5.39 -0.17 46.79
N PRO A 30 -4.84 0.03 48.00
CA PRO A 30 -5.67 0.46 49.14
C PRO A 30 -5.93 1.97 49.21
N SER A 31 -4.98 2.82 48.77
CA SER A 31 -4.96 4.27 49.06
C SER A 31 -5.48 5.19 47.94
N LEU A 32 -5.55 4.73 46.68
CA LEU A 32 -6.03 5.53 45.54
C LEU A 32 -7.45 5.18 45.09
N ARG A 33 -8.22 4.48 45.94
CA ARG A 33 -9.65 4.24 45.74
C ARG A 33 -10.38 5.60 45.65
N GLY A 34 -10.61 6.07 44.43
CA GLY A 34 -11.49 7.21 44.17
C GLY A 34 -10.98 8.34 43.26
N GLN A 35 -9.71 8.42 42.86
CA GLN A 35 -9.21 9.69 42.27
C GLN A 35 -8.76 9.66 40.79
N VAL A 36 -8.50 8.50 40.17
CA VAL A 36 -8.12 8.43 38.74
C VAL A 36 -8.77 7.22 38.05
N PHE A 37 -9.40 7.46 36.89
CA PHE A 37 -10.18 6.47 36.11
C PHE A 37 -9.44 5.15 35.85
N VAL A 38 -8.15 5.21 35.49
CA VAL A 38 -7.32 4.03 35.17
C VAL A 38 -7.12 3.12 36.38
N ASN A 39 -7.06 3.68 37.59
CA ASN A 39 -6.81 2.93 38.82
C ASN A 39 -8.09 2.28 39.38
N ARG A 40 -9.28 2.81 39.04
CA ARG A 40 -10.57 2.24 39.49
C ARG A 40 -10.95 0.95 38.76
N MET A 41 -10.25 0.60 37.69
CA MET A 41 -10.58 -0.57 36.85
C MET A 41 -9.49 -1.65 36.89
N ALA A 42 -8.40 -1.43 37.62
CA ALA A 42 -7.24 -2.34 37.64
C ALA A 42 -7.60 -3.76 38.12
N ASP A 43 -8.48 -3.88 39.12
CA ASP A 43 -8.90 -5.18 39.65
C ASP A 43 -9.78 -5.92 38.62
N LEU A 44 -10.64 -5.19 37.91
CA LEU A 44 -11.46 -5.73 36.83
C LEU A 44 -10.63 -6.26 35.65
N TYR A 45 -9.59 -5.51 35.24
CA TYR A 45 -8.69 -5.97 34.17
C TYR A 45 -7.84 -7.17 34.61
N THR A 46 -7.33 -7.13 35.84
CA THR A 46 -6.55 -8.25 36.39
C THR A 46 -7.41 -9.50 36.44
N LEU A 47 -8.67 -9.37 36.86
CA LEU A 47 -9.67 -10.44 36.81
C LEU A 47 -9.85 -10.97 35.37
N GLY A 48 -10.05 -10.06 34.41
CA GLY A 48 -10.19 -10.39 32.98
C GLY A 48 -9.03 -11.23 32.43
N VAL A 49 -7.79 -10.91 32.80
CA VAL A 49 -6.58 -11.65 32.34
C VAL A 49 -6.60 -13.10 32.81
N VAL A 50 -7.07 -13.33 34.05
CA VAL A 50 -7.01 -14.63 34.72
C VAL A 50 -8.33 -15.39 34.67
N LEU A 51 -9.37 -14.84 34.03
CA LEU A 51 -10.70 -15.45 33.87
C LEU A 51 -10.65 -16.95 33.54
N PRO A 52 -9.85 -17.43 32.57
CA PRO A 52 -9.80 -18.84 32.21
C PRO A 52 -9.21 -19.78 33.26
N ALA A 53 -8.61 -19.23 34.32
CA ALA A 53 -8.09 -19.98 35.44
C ALA A 53 -9.02 -19.98 36.66
N LEU A 54 -10.08 -19.16 36.66
CA LEU A 54 -10.98 -19.03 37.80
C LEU A 54 -11.88 -20.25 37.92
N ARG A 55 -12.12 -20.67 39.15
CA ARG A 55 -13.02 -21.77 39.46
C ARG A 55 -14.24 -21.25 40.20
N HIS A 56 -15.31 -22.03 40.15
CA HIS A 56 -16.58 -21.70 40.83
C HIS A 56 -16.38 -21.35 42.32
N GLU A 57 -15.53 -22.10 43.02
CA GLU A 57 -15.15 -21.87 44.42
C GLU A 57 -14.47 -20.51 44.70
N ASP A 58 -13.83 -19.89 43.70
CA ASP A 58 -13.17 -18.59 43.88
C ASP A 58 -14.20 -17.45 44.02
N PHE A 59 -15.36 -17.60 43.39
CA PHE A 59 -16.47 -16.64 43.48
C PHE A 59 -17.20 -16.76 44.82
N GLU A 60 -17.42 -18.00 45.30
CA GLU A 60 -18.02 -18.24 46.61
C GLU A 60 -17.17 -17.65 47.74
N ARG A 61 -15.85 -17.90 47.73
CA ARG A 61 -14.92 -17.35 48.73
C ARG A 61 -14.80 -15.83 48.68
N ALA A 62 -15.07 -15.23 47.52
CA ALA A 62 -15.08 -13.78 47.34
C ALA A 62 -16.39 -13.11 47.77
N GLY A 63 -17.36 -13.88 48.30
CA GLY A 63 -18.66 -13.35 48.72
C GLY A 63 -19.63 -13.10 47.56
N LEU A 64 -19.41 -13.74 46.41
CA LEU A 64 -20.27 -13.69 45.24
C LEU A 64 -20.75 -15.10 44.85
N PRO A 65 -21.69 -15.69 45.61
CA PRO A 65 -22.15 -17.04 45.34
C PRO A 65 -22.86 -17.10 43.98
N LEU A 66 -22.27 -17.88 43.07
CA LEU A 66 -22.86 -18.23 41.79
C LEU A 66 -23.46 -19.63 41.90
N THR A 67 -24.57 -19.88 41.24
CA THR A 67 -25.04 -21.26 41.05
C THR A 67 -24.15 -21.96 40.01
N ALA A 68 -24.10 -23.30 40.04
CA ALA A 68 -23.34 -24.06 39.04
C ALA A 68 -23.81 -23.76 37.60
N ALA A 69 -25.11 -23.51 37.41
CA ALA A 69 -25.68 -23.13 36.12
C ALA A 69 -25.19 -21.74 35.68
N GLU A 70 -25.22 -20.74 36.58
CA GLU A 70 -24.69 -19.40 36.28
C GLU A 70 -23.20 -19.45 35.94
N PHE A 71 -22.39 -20.20 36.70
CA PHE A 71 -20.98 -20.36 36.42
C PHE A 71 -20.71 -21.03 35.06
N ALA A 72 -21.48 -22.07 34.72
CA ALA A 72 -21.36 -22.75 33.43
C ALA A 72 -21.72 -21.83 32.24
N THR A 73 -22.70 -20.94 32.40
CA THR A 73 -23.08 -19.99 31.33
C THR A 73 -22.03 -18.92 31.06
N LEU A 74 -21.09 -18.70 31.97
CA LEU A 74 -20.01 -17.73 31.79
C LEU A 74 -18.91 -18.23 30.85
N ASP A 75 -18.84 -19.52 30.48
CA ASP A 75 -17.80 -20.07 29.58
C ASP A 75 -16.39 -19.46 29.75
N LEU A 76 -15.93 -19.36 31.01
CA LEU A 76 -14.69 -18.63 31.33
C LEU A 76 -13.44 -19.21 30.66
N GLY A 77 -13.52 -20.45 30.15
CA GLY A 77 -12.45 -21.12 29.42
C GLY A 77 -12.14 -20.49 28.05
N ASP A 78 -13.04 -19.69 27.48
CA ASP A 78 -12.79 -18.98 26.24
C ASP A 78 -11.86 -17.77 26.44
N TYR A 79 -10.62 -17.92 25.98
CA TYR A 79 -9.62 -16.85 26.03
C TYR A 79 -9.99 -15.64 25.15
N ARG A 80 -10.83 -15.81 24.14
CA ARG A 80 -11.30 -14.72 23.26
C ARG A 80 -12.48 -13.97 23.88
N GLY A 81 -13.34 -14.69 24.59
CA GLY A 81 -14.49 -14.13 25.32
C GLY A 81 -14.15 -13.25 26.52
N ARG A 82 -12.90 -13.25 27.01
CA ARG A 82 -12.47 -12.48 28.20
C ARG A 82 -12.90 -11.01 28.16
N GLU A 83 -12.75 -10.36 27.00
CA GLU A 83 -13.11 -8.96 26.85
C GLU A 83 -14.63 -8.76 26.88
N ALA A 84 -15.38 -9.68 26.26
CA ALA A 84 -16.84 -9.67 26.30
C ALA A 84 -17.35 -9.87 27.74
N HIS A 85 -16.72 -10.70 28.57
CA HIS A 85 -17.08 -10.83 29.99
C HIS A 85 -16.87 -9.54 30.80
N MET A 86 -15.91 -8.69 30.40
CA MET A 86 -15.64 -7.44 31.10
C MET A 86 -16.50 -6.27 30.64
N TRP A 87 -16.96 -6.29 29.38
CA TRP A 87 -17.61 -5.13 28.75
C TRP A 87 -19.00 -5.39 28.18
N GLY A 88 -19.41 -6.64 28.07
CA GLY A 88 -20.71 -7.01 27.58
C GLY A 88 -21.83 -6.64 28.55
N GLU A 89 -23.03 -6.41 28.01
CA GLU A 89 -24.21 -5.97 28.77
C GLU A 89 -25.22 -7.10 29.04
N GLY A 90 -25.09 -8.24 28.37
CA GLY A 90 -25.93 -9.42 28.58
C GLY A 90 -25.66 -10.21 29.88
N PRO A 91 -26.64 -11.00 30.35
CA PRO A 91 -26.54 -11.81 31.58
C PRO A 91 -25.47 -12.91 31.51
N GLN A 92 -25.05 -13.30 30.30
CA GLN A 92 -23.96 -14.25 30.07
C GLN A 92 -22.56 -13.68 30.36
N TYR A 93 -22.45 -12.36 30.61
CA TYR A 93 -21.17 -11.72 30.87
C TYR A 93 -20.95 -11.51 32.36
N LEU A 94 -19.70 -11.74 32.80
CA LEU A 94 -19.35 -11.70 34.21
C LEU A 94 -19.65 -10.35 34.85
N ARG A 95 -19.38 -9.25 34.13
CA ARG A 95 -19.70 -7.89 34.59
C ARG A 95 -21.17 -7.75 34.98
N SER A 96 -22.10 -8.05 34.07
CA SER A 96 -23.53 -7.87 34.29
C SER A 96 -24.03 -8.77 35.42
N LEU A 97 -23.54 -10.01 35.48
CA LEU A 97 -23.89 -10.95 36.56
C LEU A 97 -23.41 -10.44 37.92
N MET A 98 -22.17 -9.96 38.01
CA MET A 98 -21.62 -9.37 39.24
C MET A 98 -22.40 -8.11 39.66
N GLN A 99 -22.75 -7.24 38.71
CA GLN A 99 -23.57 -6.05 38.97
C GLN A 99 -24.95 -6.42 39.53
N GLN A 100 -25.60 -7.42 38.93
CA GLN A 100 -26.89 -7.92 39.38
C GLN A 100 -26.81 -8.52 40.80
N LYS A 101 -25.84 -9.40 41.06
CA LYS A 101 -25.68 -10.07 42.37
C LYS A 101 -25.33 -9.10 43.49
N LEU A 102 -24.59 -8.04 43.17
CA LEU A 102 -24.19 -7.02 44.14
C LEU A 102 -25.22 -5.88 44.29
N GLY A 103 -26.26 -5.86 43.44
CA GLY A 103 -27.28 -4.81 43.45
C GLY A 103 -26.71 -3.43 43.10
N ILE A 104 -25.86 -3.37 42.07
CA ILE A 104 -25.16 -2.14 41.65
C ILE A 104 -25.26 -1.94 40.14
N THR A 105 -25.21 -0.68 39.73
CA THR A 105 -25.35 -0.27 38.32
C THR A 105 -24.02 0.09 37.66
N GLU A 106 -22.98 0.34 38.46
CA GLU A 106 -21.69 0.83 37.98
C GLU A 106 -20.55 -0.11 38.38
N VAL A 107 -19.68 -0.42 37.42
CA VAL A 107 -18.43 -1.17 37.67
C VAL A 107 -17.45 -0.42 38.57
N TYR A 108 -17.64 0.89 38.75
CA TYR A 108 -16.81 1.72 39.61
C TYR A 108 -17.23 1.67 41.09
N ASP A 109 -18.33 0.97 41.42
CA ASP A 109 -18.72 0.76 42.81
C ASP A 109 -17.60 0.00 43.54
N ARG A 110 -17.26 0.48 44.73
CA ARG A 110 -16.19 -0.09 45.55
C ARG A 110 -16.42 -1.58 45.84
N ARG A 111 -17.68 -2.00 46.04
CA ARG A 111 -18.04 -3.41 46.29
C ARG A 111 -17.70 -4.30 45.10
N PHE A 112 -17.90 -3.80 43.88
CA PHE A 112 -17.56 -4.53 42.65
C PHE A 112 -16.05 -4.78 42.56
N GLN A 113 -15.24 -3.74 42.79
CA GLN A 113 -13.79 -3.84 42.75
C GLN A 113 -13.25 -4.72 43.89
N ASP A 114 -13.83 -4.61 45.09
CA ASP A 114 -13.49 -5.46 46.24
C ASP A 114 -13.73 -6.94 45.94
N VAL A 115 -14.85 -7.27 45.28
CA VAL A 115 -15.15 -8.65 44.85
C VAL A 115 -14.19 -9.10 43.75
N CYS A 116 -13.88 -8.26 42.74
CA CYS A 116 -12.89 -8.61 41.72
C CYS A 116 -11.53 -8.97 42.34
N ALA A 117 -11.03 -8.12 43.25
CA ALA A 117 -9.78 -8.34 43.95
C ALA A 117 -9.83 -9.60 44.84
N ALA A 118 -10.96 -9.86 45.50
CA ALA A 118 -11.15 -11.05 46.33
C ALA A 118 -11.16 -12.34 45.49
N ILE A 119 -11.78 -12.34 44.31
CA ILE A 119 -11.77 -13.48 43.37
C ILE A 119 -10.34 -13.77 42.91
N VAL A 120 -9.61 -12.76 42.43
CA VAL A 120 -8.21 -12.92 41.99
C VAL A 120 -7.33 -13.40 43.13
N ARG A 121 -7.50 -12.84 44.34
CA ARG A 121 -6.74 -13.26 45.53
C ARG A 121 -7.06 -14.70 45.91
N SER A 122 -8.33 -15.11 45.88
CA SER A 122 -8.73 -16.50 46.13
C SER A 122 -8.02 -17.43 45.15
N ALA A 123 -8.14 -17.13 43.86
CA ALA A 123 -7.58 -17.97 42.82
C ALA A 123 -6.04 -18.02 42.92
N LEU A 124 -5.37 -16.91 43.25
CA LEU A 124 -3.92 -16.87 43.45
C LEU A 124 -3.45 -17.73 44.63
N LEU A 125 -4.19 -17.73 45.75
CA LEU A 125 -3.82 -18.49 46.94
C LEU A 125 -4.03 -20.00 46.77
N HIS A 126 -5.07 -20.41 46.05
CA HIS A 126 -5.47 -21.82 45.95
C HIS A 126 -5.00 -22.47 44.65
N HIS A 127 -4.90 -21.71 43.56
CA HIS A 127 -4.64 -22.20 42.21
C HIS A 127 -3.55 -21.40 41.46
N PRO A 128 -2.37 -21.13 42.07
CA PRO A 128 -1.36 -20.23 41.47
C PRO A 128 -0.82 -20.72 40.12
N HIS A 129 -0.78 -22.04 39.90
CA HIS A 129 -0.28 -22.64 38.67
C HIS A 129 -1.21 -22.42 37.48
N THR A 130 -2.53 -22.53 37.65
CA THR A 130 -3.49 -22.25 36.58
C THR A 130 -3.54 -20.76 36.25
N LEU A 131 -3.40 -19.86 37.25
CA LEU A 131 -3.23 -18.43 36.97
C LEU A 131 -1.98 -18.15 36.15
N ALA A 132 -0.84 -18.76 36.50
CA ALA A 132 0.39 -18.57 35.74
C ALA A 132 0.24 -19.05 34.29
N ILE A 133 -0.42 -20.19 34.05
CA ILE A 133 -0.72 -20.69 32.70
C ILE A 133 -1.64 -19.75 31.95
N ALA A 134 -2.73 -19.27 32.58
CA ALA A 134 -3.66 -18.33 31.96
C ALA A 134 -3.00 -16.99 31.64
N TYR A 135 -2.11 -16.53 32.51
CA TYR A 135 -1.31 -15.34 32.28
C TYR A 135 -0.36 -15.50 31.09
N VAL A 136 0.39 -16.61 31.00
CA VAL A 136 1.30 -16.89 29.89
C VAL A 136 0.55 -17.06 28.58
N ARG A 137 -0.58 -17.78 28.57
CA ARG A 137 -1.45 -17.89 27.39
C ARG A 137 -2.03 -16.53 27.00
N GLY A 138 -2.42 -15.73 28.00
CA GLY A 138 -2.81 -14.34 27.83
C GLY A 138 -1.73 -13.56 27.11
N LEU A 139 -0.48 -13.62 27.58
CA LEU A 139 0.69 -12.99 26.97
C LEU A 139 0.94 -13.47 25.54
N LEU A 140 0.77 -14.76 25.25
CA LEU A 140 0.93 -15.30 23.89
C LEU A 140 -0.11 -14.74 22.91
N LEU A 141 -1.33 -14.49 23.37
CA LEU A 141 -2.37 -13.85 22.55
C LEU A 141 -2.04 -12.40 22.19
N TYR A 142 -1.19 -11.70 22.96
CA TYR A 142 -0.67 -10.37 22.57
C TYR A 142 0.28 -10.41 21.37
N PHE A 143 0.81 -11.59 21.04
CA PHE A 143 1.60 -11.79 19.83
C PHE A 143 0.74 -12.21 18.64
N ASP A 144 -0.58 -12.42 18.80
CA ASP A 144 -1.51 -12.68 17.69
C ASP A 144 -1.95 -11.33 17.05
N PRO A 145 -1.60 -11.07 15.77
CA PRO A 145 -2.00 -9.85 15.07
C PRO A 145 -3.52 -9.64 15.02
N ARG A 146 -4.30 -10.73 14.98
CA ARG A 146 -5.77 -10.67 14.82
C ARG A 146 -6.44 -10.19 16.10
N GLU A 147 -6.06 -10.77 17.24
CA GLU A 147 -6.56 -10.38 18.56
C GLU A 147 -6.21 -8.93 18.87
N TRP A 148 -4.98 -8.53 18.56
CA TRP A 148 -4.52 -7.17 18.77
C TRP A 148 -5.30 -6.15 17.93
N ARG A 149 -5.52 -6.46 16.64
CA ARG A 149 -6.30 -5.63 15.74
C ARG A 149 -7.74 -5.50 16.21
N SER A 150 -8.37 -6.62 16.59
CA SER A 150 -9.74 -6.65 17.12
C SER A 150 -9.89 -5.75 18.35
N GLY A 151 -8.98 -5.87 19.32
CA GLY A 151 -8.99 -5.03 20.53
C GLY A 151 -8.75 -3.56 20.21
N PHE A 152 -7.84 -3.25 19.28
CA PHE A 152 -7.56 -1.87 18.90
C PHE A 152 -8.70 -1.21 18.12
N GLU A 153 -9.27 -1.89 17.13
CA GLU A 153 -10.41 -1.41 16.33
C GLU A 153 -11.67 -1.25 17.20
N GLY A 154 -11.91 -2.22 18.09
CA GLY A 154 -13.02 -2.19 19.04
C GLY A 154 -13.00 -1.00 19.99
N GLU A 155 -11.81 -0.58 20.44
CA GLU A 155 -11.67 0.50 21.44
C GLU A 155 -11.44 1.88 20.88
N MET A 156 -10.61 2.02 19.85
CA MET A 156 -10.35 3.34 19.25
C MET A 156 -11.55 3.84 18.45
N GLY A 157 -12.61 3.03 18.36
CA GLY A 157 -13.83 3.36 17.65
C GLY A 157 -13.60 3.51 16.15
N TYR A 158 -12.58 2.85 15.59
CA TYR A 158 -12.37 2.87 14.15
C TYR A 158 -13.60 2.31 13.45
N GLY A 159 -14.20 3.11 12.58
CA GLY A 159 -15.40 2.70 11.87
C GLY A 159 -16.69 2.78 12.70
N ARG A 160 -16.64 3.15 13.98
CA ARG A 160 -17.87 3.38 14.76
C ARG A 160 -18.34 4.82 14.58
N PRO A 161 -19.60 5.06 14.23
CA PRO A 161 -20.13 6.41 14.24
C PRO A 161 -20.03 7.00 15.66
N LEU A 162 -19.73 8.30 15.74
CA LEU A 162 -19.86 9.07 16.96
C LEU A 162 -21.26 8.88 17.53
N PRO A 163 -21.41 8.67 18.85
CA PRO A 163 -22.71 8.74 19.48
C PRO A 163 -23.39 10.08 19.14
N ASP A 164 -24.70 10.06 18.90
CA ASP A 164 -25.46 11.25 18.47
C ASP A 164 -25.24 12.46 19.40
N TRP A 165 -25.12 12.20 20.70
CA TRP A 165 -24.83 13.24 21.69
C TRP A 165 -23.44 13.87 21.52
N SER A 166 -22.43 13.09 21.13
CA SER A 166 -21.06 13.57 20.88
C SER A 166 -20.99 14.38 19.59
N ALA A 167 -21.66 13.91 18.54
CA ALA A 167 -21.79 14.64 17.28
C ALA A 167 -22.53 15.98 17.49
N ALA A 168 -23.64 15.96 18.24
CA ALA A 168 -24.40 17.17 18.60
C ALA A 168 -23.57 18.15 19.45
N PHE A 169 -22.81 17.65 20.42
CA PHE A 169 -21.91 18.47 21.24
C PHE A 169 -20.82 19.13 20.38
N LEU A 170 -20.15 18.37 19.52
CA LEU A 170 -19.13 18.91 18.62
C LEU A 170 -19.73 19.90 17.61
N ALA A 171 -20.96 19.66 17.16
CA ALA A 171 -21.66 20.59 16.28
C ALA A 171 -21.99 21.91 16.97
N GLN A 172 -22.41 21.88 18.24
CA GLN A 172 -22.59 23.08 19.06
C GLN A 172 -21.26 23.83 19.26
N LEU A 173 -20.17 23.11 19.51
CA LEU A 173 -18.87 23.70 19.82
C LEU A 173 -18.19 24.32 18.59
N THR A 174 -18.42 23.74 17.41
CA THR A 174 -17.78 24.18 16.15
C THR A 174 -18.69 25.05 15.27
N GLY A 175 -19.99 25.13 15.59
CA GLY A 175 -20.99 25.81 14.76
C GLY A 175 -21.24 25.15 13.41
N ARG A 176 -20.80 23.90 13.21
CA ARG A 176 -20.95 23.14 11.96
C ARG A 176 -21.54 21.77 12.26
N PRO A 177 -22.47 21.25 11.44
CA PRO A 177 -22.98 19.90 11.62
C PRO A 177 -21.81 18.90 11.50
N VAL A 178 -21.67 18.05 12.52
CA VAL A 178 -20.71 16.94 12.52
C VAL A 178 -21.50 15.66 12.26
N ALA A 179 -21.25 15.02 11.12
CA ALA A 179 -21.93 13.78 10.79
C ALA A 179 -21.47 12.66 11.75
N PRO A 180 -22.39 11.84 12.29
CA PRO A 180 -22.02 10.75 13.20
C PRO A 180 -21.01 9.77 12.57
N ASP A 181 -21.09 9.54 11.26
CA ASP A 181 -20.20 8.65 10.50
C ASP A 181 -18.83 9.25 10.15
N ILE A 182 -18.51 10.47 10.60
CA ILE A 182 -17.24 11.14 10.26
C ILE A 182 -16.00 10.36 10.75
N THR A 183 -16.15 9.55 11.79
CA THR A 183 -15.14 8.61 12.31
C THR A 183 -15.01 7.32 11.50
N GLY A 184 -15.94 7.08 10.57
CA GLY A 184 -15.91 6.01 9.56
C GLY A 184 -14.90 6.26 8.44
N GLN A 185 -14.46 7.51 8.24
CA GLN A 185 -13.37 7.85 7.34
C GLN A 185 -12.07 8.02 8.14
N PRO A 186 -11.19 7.01 8.21
CA PRO A 186 -10.00 7.10 9.03
C PRO A 186 -9.08 8.20 8.49
N SER A 187 -8.86 9.25 9.29
CA SER A 187 -7.87 10.26 8.93
C SER A 187 -6.46 9.65 8.82
N VAL A 188 -5.52 10.36 8.22
CA VAL A 188 -4.16 9.84 7.93
C VAL A 188 -3.43 9.33 9.19
N LEU A 189 -3.62 10.00 10.33
CA LEU A 189 -3.02 9.60 11.59
C LEU A 189 -3.60 8.27 12.10
N PRO A 190 -4.93 8.08 12.14
CA PRO A 190 -5.55 6.80 12.34
C PRO A 190 -5.12 5.71 11.34
N SER A 191 -5.16 5.99 10.05
CA SER A 191 -4.75 5.04 9.01
C SER A 191 -3.29 4.59 9.18
N SER A 192 -2.38 5.52 9.48
CA SER A 192 -0.98 5.19 9.78
C SER A 192 -0.81 4.41 11.09
N LEU A 193 -1.62 4.71 12.12
CA LEU A 193 -1.58 3.99 13.38
C LEU A 193 -2.08 2.54 13.20
N GLY A 194 -3.19 2.33 12.48
CA GLY A 194 -3.71 0.98 12.16
C GLY A 194 -2.70 0.13 11.39
N VAL A 195 -1.88 0.77 10.56
CA VAL A 195 -0.82 0.15 9.79
C VAL A 195 0.42 -0.20 10.64
N VAL A 196 0.87 0.70 11.52
CA VAL A 196 1.91 0.41 12.52
C VAL A 196 1.48 -0.74 13.45
N ILE A 197 0.18 -0.82 13.73
CA ILE A 197 -0.46 -1.87 14.53
C ILE A 197 -0.50 -3.21 13.82
N GLY A 198 -0.64 -3.24 12.49
CA GLY A 198 -0.48 -4.47 11.71
C GLY A 198 0.95 -5.05 11.80
N ALA A 199 1.96 -4.18 11.87
CA ALA A 199 3.38 -4.58 12.00
C ALA A 199 3.83 -4.86 13.44
N TYR A 200 2.98 -4.57 14.42
CA TYR A 200 3.31 -4.58 15.86
C TYR A 200 3.83 -5.93 16.38
N PRO A 201 3.24 -7.10 16.06
CA PRO A 201 3.73 -8.38 16.59
C PRO A 201 5.15 -8.67 16.14
N ILE A 202 5.50 -8.31 14.90
CA ILE A 202 6.85 -8.46 14.35
C ILE A 202 7.82 -7.54 15.11
N LEU A 203 7.47 -6.26 15.29
CA LEU A 203 8.29 -5.30 16.01
C LEU A 203 8.50 -5.71 17.48
N LEU A 204 7.48 -6.24 18.15
CA LEU A 204 7.61 -6.78 19.50
C LEU A 204 8.51 -8.00 19.57
N ILE A 205 8.34 -8.98 18.68
CA ILE A 205 9.17 -10.19 18.66
C ILE A 205 10.63 -9.80 18.42
N MET A 206 10.88 -8.85 17.51
CA MET A 206 12.21 -8.32 17.25
C MET A 206 12.80 -7.57 18.46
N GLY A 207 12.01 -6.69 19.09
CA GLY A 207 12.41 -5.96 20.30
C GLY A 207 12.69 -6.88 21.49
N ALA A 208 11.82 -7.87 21.72
CA ALA A 208 11.97 -8.90 22.75
C ALA A 208 13.22 -9.76 22.51
N GLY A 209 13.41 -10.25 21.27
CA GLY A 209 14.58 -11.03 20.90
C GLY A 209 15.88 -10.25 21.05
N LEU A 210 15.88 -8.97 20.68
CA LEU A 210 17.01 -8.06 20.89
C LEU A 210 17.28 -7.85 22.38
N ALA A 211 16.24 -7.63 23.19
CA ALA A 211 16.35 -7.43 24.63
C ALA A 211 16.89 -8.67 25.34
N VAL A 212 16.39 -9.87 25.03
CA VAL A 212 16.92 -11.14 25.57
C VAL A 212 18.38 -11.32 25.18
N GLY A 213 18.73 -11.07 23.91
CA GLY A 213 20.12 -11.18 23.43
C GLY A 213 21.07 -10.20 24.13
N VAL A 214 20.59 -8.99 24.44
CA VAL A 214 21.35 -7.99 25.20
C VAL A 214 21.50 -8.41 26.66
N LEU A 215 20.43 -8.88 27.31
CA LEU A 215 20.45 -9.33 28.71
C LEU A 215 21.36 -10.55 28.93
N ALA A 216 21.43 -11.47 27.95
CA ALA A 216 22.33 -12.62 27.99
C ALA A 216 23.81 -12.26 27.79
N GLY A 217 24.11 -11.10 27.19
CA GLY A 217 25.47 -10.65 26.92
C GLY A 217 26.15 -10.04 28.15
N ARG A 218 27.47 -10.24 28.31
CA ARG A 218 28.31 -9.50 29.28
C ARG A 218 29.28 -8.54 28.56
N PRO A 219 29.71 -7.43 29.19
CA PRO A 219 29.32 -6.92 30.52
C PRO A 219 28.03 -6.10 30.50
N PHE A 220 27.43 -5.94 31.69
CA PHE A 220 26.19 -5.19 31.95
C PHE A 220 26.39 -3.69 31.73
N GLY A 221 25.45 -3.02 31.05
CA GLY A 221 25.55 -1.59 30.72
C GLY A 221 24.19 -0.93 30.45
N PRO A 222 24.15 0.32 29.96
CA PRO A 222 22.92 1.07 29.72
C PRO A 222 21.90 0.34 28.83
N ARG A 223 22.38 -0.43 27.86
CA ARG A 223 21.56 -1.29 26.99
C ARG A 223 20.84 -2.41 27.75
N HIS A 224 21.41 -2.92 28.83
CA HIS A 224 20.78 -3.96 29.65
C HIS A 224 19.61 -3.40 30.44
N LEU A 225 19.67 -2.13 30.82
CA LEU A 225 18.55 -1.41 31.45
C LEU A 225 17.42 -1.19 30.44
N ALA A 226 17.74 -0.76 29.22
CA ALA A 226 16.75 -0.64 28.14
C ALA A 226 16.14 -2.00 27.77
N ALA A 227 16.96 -3.05 27.70
CA ALA A 227 16.50 -4.41 27.45
C ALA A 227 15.61 -4.95 28.58
N ALA A 228 15.99 -4.73 29.84
CA ALA A 228 15.15 -5.06 30.99
C ALA A 228 13.84 -4.28 30.96
N ALA A 229 13.86 -3.01 30.55
CA ALA A 229 12.65 -2.20 30.40
C ALA A 229 11.71 -2.75 29.33
N VAL A 230 12.23 -3.15 28.16
CA VAL A 230 11.45 -3.78 27.09
C VAL A 230 10.81 -5.09 27.59
N ILE A 231 11.58 -5.97 28.25
CA ILE A 231 11.06 -7.24 28.77
C ILE A 231 10.04 -7.02 29.89
N SER A 232 10.31 -6.12 30.83
CA SER A 232 9.36 -5.79 31.91
C SER A 232 8.07 -5.19 31.36
N THR A 233 8.14 -4.34 30.33
CA THR A 233 6.94 -3.75 29.71
C THR A 233 6.13 -4.82 28.97
N LEU A 234 6.80 -5.73 28.26
CA LEU A 234 6.17 -6.88 27.60
C LEU A 234 5.51 -7.82 28.61
N LEU A 235 6.19 -8.14 29.70
CA LEU A 235 5.63 -9.00 30.74
C LEU A 235 4.39 -8.37 31.38
N LEU A 236 4.38 -7.05 31.60
CA LEU A 236 3.24 -6.36 32.19
C LEU A 236 2.09 -6.08 31.18
N ALA A 237 2.28 -6.29 29.87
CA ALA A 237 1.29 -5.98 28.83
C ALA A 237 -0.11 -6.59 29.06
N PRO A 238 -0.25 -7.82 29.56
CA PRO A 238 -1.55 -8.41 29.91
C PRO A 238 -2.34 -7.60 30.95
N LEU A 239 -1.64 -6.97 31.90
CA LEU A 239 -2.25 -6.31 33.05
C LEU A 239 -2.73 -4.88 32.77
N PHE A 240 -2.41 -4.33 31.60
CA PHE A 240 -2.85 -2.98 31.24
C PHE A 240 -4.22 -3.00 30.57
N SER A 241 -5.04 -2.02 30.94
CA SER A 241 -6.29 -1.74 30.24
C SER A 241 -6.05 -1.48 28.77
N HIS A 242 -7.01 -1.87 27.95
CA HIS A 242 -6.93 -1.68 26.52
C HIS A 242 -6.79 -0.17 26.17
N LEU A 243 -7.44 0.74 26.91
CA LEU A 243 -7.26 2.20 26.80
C LEU A 243 -5.81 2.73 26.97
N VAL A 244 -4.95 1.99 27.66
CA VAL A 244 -3.55 2.39 27.90
C VAL A 244 -2.56 1.51 27.11
N LYS A 245 -3.03 0.38 26.55
CA LYS A 245 -2.24 -0.51 25.66
C LYS A 245 -1.52 0.27 24.55
N PRO A 246 -2.15 1.17 23.77
CA PRO A 246 -1.46 1.94 22.74
C PRO A 246 -0.27 2.76 23.26
N ARG A 247 -0.38 3.33 24.47
CA ARG A 247 0.67 4.17 25.08
C ARG A 247 1.89 3.34 25.50
N TYR A 248 1.67 2.14 26.04
CA TYR A 248 2.76 1.23 26.40
C TYR A 248 3.38 0.54 25.18
N VAL A 249 2.62 0.34 24.11
CA VAL A 249 3.13 -0.12 22.83
C VAL A 249 4.05 0.90 22.20
N LEU A 250 3.63 2.17 22.14
CA LEU A 250 4.50 3.27 21.72
C LEU A 250 5.77 3.34 22.58
N ALA A 251 5.64 3.16 23.90
CA ALA A 251 6.80 3.10 24.80
C ALA A 251 7.71 1.90 24.50
N THR A 252 7.16 0.71 24.23
CA THR A 252 7.92 -0.51 23.93
C THR A 252 8.62 -0.42 22.58
N ILE A 253 7.97 0.15 21.56
CA ILE A 253 8.57 0.45 20.25
C ILE A 253 9.72 1.46 20.43
N THR A 254 9.45 2.57 21.11
CA THR A 254 10.47 3.60 21.38
C THR A 254 11.66 3.03 22.16
N LEU A 255 11.41 2.21 23.19
CA LEU A 255 12.45 1.55 23.96
C LEU A 255 13.22 0.51 23.13
N SER A 256 12.56 -0.19 22.21
CA SER A 256 13.18 -1.14 21.28
C SER A 256 14.06 -0.43 20.25
N GLU A 257 13.63 0.72 19.76
CA GLU A 257 14.42 1.58 18.87
C GLU A 257 15.63 2.18 19.58
N VAL A 258 15.44 2.69 20.81
CA VAL A 258 16.54 3.17 21.66
C VAL A 258 17.52 2.03 21.95
N LEU A 259 17.02 0.83 22.27
CA LEU A 259 17.86 -0.35 22.47
C LEU A 259 18.65 -0.70 21.21
N LEU A 260 18.02 -0.63 20.03
CA LEU A 260 18.68 -0.87 18.74
C LEU A 260 19.79 0.15 18.50
N VAL A 261 19.52 1.44 18.68
CA VAL A 261 20.50 2.53 18.52
C VAL A 261 21.67 2.37 19.49
N LEU A 262 21.38 2.12 20.78
CA LEU A 262 22.42 1.89 21.81
C LEU A 262 23.27 0.66 21.50
N THR A 263 22.67 -0.37 20.91
CA THR A 263 23.36 -1.60 20.51
C THR A 263 24.23 -1.39 19.27
N LEU A 264 23.77 -0.60 18.30
CA LEU A 264 24.52 -0.26 17.07
C LEU A 264 25.72 0.66 17.35
N ALA A 265 25.61 1.53 18.36
CA ALA A 265 26.65 2.48 18.76
C ALA A 265 27.84 1.83 19.51
N ASP A 266 27.66 0.69 20.16
CA ASP A 266 28.69 0.04 20.99
C ASP A 266 29.52 -1.00 20.21
N ALA A 267 30.81 -0.70 20.02
CA ALA A 267 31.73 -1.57 19.31
C ALA A 267 31.94 -2.95 19.98
N SER A 268 31.82 -3.01 21.31
CA SER A 268 31.96 -4.26 22.07
C SER A 268 30.71 -5.13 21.96
N ALA A 269 29.51 -4.51 21.86
CA ALA A 269 28.25 -5.18 21.54
C ALA A 269 28.34 -5.95 20.23
N ARG A 270 28.88 -5.30 19.19
CA ARG A 270 29.07 -5.89 17.87
C ARG A 270 29.92 -7.16 17.92
N ALA A 271 30.95 -7.17 18.77
CA ALA A 271 31.86 -8.31 18.93
C ALA A 271 31.29 -9.42 19.84
N THR A 272 30.46 -9.09 20.82
CA THR A 272 29.82 -10.06 21.72
C THR A 272 28.55 -10.67 21.10
N MET A 273 27.74 -9.91 20.36
CA MET A 273 26.59 -10.44 19.59
C MET A 273 27.03 -11.38 18.47
N ALA A 274 28.16 -11.10 17.83
CA ALA A 274 28.78 -12.02 16.88
C ALA A 274 29.21 -13.36 17.53
N ARG A 275 29.48 -13.36 18.86
CA ARG A 275 29.97 -14.52 19.62
C ARG A 275 28.87 -15.29 20.39
N ALA A 276 27.84 -14.62 20.91
CA ALA A 276 26.88 -15.23 21.86
C ALA A 276 25.59 -15.80 21.22
N GLY A 277 25.32 -15.53 19.94
CA GLY A 277 24.11 -16.02 19.23
C GLY A 277 24.17 -15.78 17.72
N GLY A 278 25.39 -15.74 17.19
CA GLY A 278 25.79 -15.05 15.97
C GLY A 278 25.47 -15.72 14.65
N ARG A 279 24.26 -16.29 14.47
CA ARG A 279 23.75 -16.65 13.13
C ARG A 279 22.65 -15.71 12.67
N PHE A 280 21.64 -15.40 13.48
CA PHE A 280 20.52 -14.55 13.05
C PHE A 280 20.89 -13.07 12.94
N LEU A 281 21.61 -12.52 13.94
CA LEU A 281 22.02 -11.12 13.91
C LEU A 281 23.22 -10.87 12.98
N SER A 282 24.09 -11.87 12.81
CA SER A 282 25.14 -11.82 11.79
C SER A 282 24.57 -11.99 10.39
N PHE A 283 23.51 -12.80 10.22
CA PHE A 283 22.68 -12.86 9.03
C PHE A 283 22.07 -11.48 8.78
N LEU A 284 21.23 -10.93 9.68
CA LEU A 284 20.65 -9.58 9.53
C LEU A 284 21.71 -8.52 9.21
N TRP A 285 22.87 -8.52 9.88
CA TRP A 285 23.95 -7.59 9.59
C TRP A 285 24.60 -7.80 8.21
N ARG A 286 24.82 -9.05 7.78
CA ARG A 286 25.29 -9.37 6.42
C ARG A 286 24.23 -8.99 5.39
N THR A 287 22.96 -9.26 5.66
CA THR A 287 21.83 -8.96 4.77
C THR A 287 21.63 -7.45 4.64
N CYS A 288 21.76 -6.67 5.71
CA CYS A 288 21.74 -5.19 5.69
C CYS A 288 22.96 -4.56 5.01
N ARG A 289 24.06 -5.31 4.83
CA ARG A 289 25.23 -4.87 4.06
C ARG A 289 25.10 -5.16 2.57
N THR A 290 24.14 -5.99 2.19
CA THR A 290 23.90 -6.36 0.80
C THR A 290 22.64 -5.66 0.28
N PRO A 291 22.54 -5.38 -1.02
CA PRO A 291 21.30 -4.93 -1.63
C PRO A 291 20.19 -6.00 -1.58
N ALA A 292 20.46 -7.20 -1.05
CA ALA A 292 19.51 -8.32 -0.99
C ALA A 292 18.29 -8.05 -0.10
N LEU A 293 18.43 -7.34 1.04
CA LEU A 293 17.28 -7.04 1.90
C LEU A 293 16.27 -6.08 1.23
N PRO A 294 16.68 -4.90 0.74
CA PRO A 294 15.75 -4.03 0.01
C PRO A 294 15.25 -4.70 -1.26
N ALA A 295 16.06 -5.50 -1.96
CA ALA A 295 15.61 -6.30 -3.10
C ALA A 295 14.53 -7.30 -2.71
N ALA A 296 14.67 -8.03 -1.60
CA ALA A 296 13.69 -9.00 -1.14
C ALA A 296 12.38 -8.32 -0.72
N ALA A 297 12.46 -7.22 0.04
CA ALA A 297 11.28 -6.44 0.42
C ALA A 297 10.56 -5.86 -0.82
N ALA A 298 11.32 -5.28 -1.74
CA ALA A 298 10.78 -4.78 -3.00
C ALA A 298 10.18 -5.90 -3.86
N MET A 299 10.83 -7.07 -3.92
CA MET A 299 10.34 -8.20 -4.69
C MET A 299 9.07 -8.80 -4.10
N LEU A 300 8.96 -8.88 -2.78
CA LEU A 300 7.72 -9.25 -2.10
C LEU A 300 6.61 -8.25 -2.41
N CYS A 301 6.92 -6.94 -2.43
CA CYS A 301 5.97 -5.90 -2.83
C CYS A 301 5.52 -6.10 -4.28
N VAL A 302 6.46 -6.17 -5.23
CA VAL A 302 6.13 -6.37 -6.66
C VAL A 302 5.34 -7.66 -6.87
N ALA A 303 5.71 -8.75 -6.19
CA ALA A 303 4.98 -10.01 -6.24
C ALA A 303 3.58 -9.90 -5.64
N ALA A 304 3.40 -9.15 -4.54
CA ALA A 304 2.10 -8.92 -3.93
C ALA A 304 1.16 -8.15 -4.87
N TYR A 305 1.66 -7.16 -5.61
CA TYR A 305 0.88 -6.46 -6.64
C TYR A 305 0.65 -7.36 -7.88
N ALA A 306 1.68 -8.05 -8.36
CA ALA A 306 1.55 -8.97 -9.50
C ALA A 306 0.56 -10.12 -9.22
N GLY A 307 0.46 -10.56 -7.96
CA GLY A 307 -0.54 -11.54 -7.53
C GLY A 307 -1.97 -11.05 -7.77
N GLN A 308 -2.21 -9.73 -7.85
CA GLN A 308 -3.52 -9.12 -8.09
C GLN A 308 -3.83 -8.85 -9.56
N LEU A 309 -3.03 -9.32 -10.51
CA LEU A 309 -3.33 -9.15 -11.95
C LEU A 309 -4.72 -9.69 -12.34
N GLY A 310 -5.28 -10.62 -11.57
CA GLY A 310 -6.66 -11.11 -11.72
C GLY A 310 -7.76 -10.07 -11.42
N LEU A 311 -7.42 -8.95 -10.78
CA LEU A 311 -8.31 -7.80 -10.64
C LEU A 311 -8.37 -6.94 -11.91
N GLY A 312 -7.45 -7.14 -12.85
CA GLY A 312 -7.45 -6.43 -14.12
C GLY A 312 -8.75 -6.65 -14.89
N ARG A 313 -9.18 -5.63 -15.62
CA ARG A 313 -10.49 -5.60 -16.27
C ARG A 313 -10.47 -4.82 -17.57
N TRP A 314 -11.39 -5.17 -18.46
CA TRP A 314 -11.71 -4.36 -19.62
C TRP A 314 -12.58 -3.17 -19.23
N GLN A 315 -12.45 -2.11 -20.00
CA GLN A 315 -13.36 -0.97 -19.99
C GLN A 315 -14.14 -0.93 -21.32
N SER A 316 -14.87 0.16 -21.57
CA SER A 316 -15.58 0.36 -22.83
C SER A 316 -14.66 0.24 -24.04
N ASP A 317 -13.43 0.74 -23.93
CA ASP A 317 -12.48 0.83 -25.03
C ASP A 317 -12.14 -0.53 -25.64
N GLU A 318 -11.87 -1.56 -24.82
CA GLU A 318 -11.59 -2.90 -25.32
C GLU A 318 -12.80 -3.53 -26.02
N LEU A 319 -13.99 -3.37 -25.46
CA LEU A 319 -15.22 -3.94 -26.01
C LEU A 319 -15.49 -3.35 -27.40
N THR A 320 -15.42 -2.02 -27.53
CA THR A 320 -15.58 -1.34 -28.82
C THR A 320 -14.48 -1.71 -29.80
N LEU A 321 -13.22 -1.68 -29.35
CA LEU A 321 -12.06 -1.95 -30.21
C LEU A 321 -12.14 -3.36 -30.79
N PHE A 322 -12.40 -4.37 -29.96
CA PHE A 322 -12.41 -5.75 -30.41
C PHE A 322 -13.70 -6.12 -31.16
N ALA A 323 -14.83 -5.46 -30.86
CA ALA A 323 -16.02 -5.58 -31.70
C ALA A 323 -15.74 -5.03 -33.11
N ASN A 324 -15.15 -3.84 -33.20
CA ASN A 324 -14.73 -3.29 -34.48
C ASN A 324 -13.72 -4.21 -35.18
N GLN A 325 -12.77 -4.79 -34.43
CA GLN A 325 -11.75 -5.67 -35.02
C GLN A 325 -12.35 -6.94 -35.60
N ARG A 326 -13.36 -7.52 -34.94
CA ARG A 326 -14.13 -8.63 -35.50
C ARG A 326 -14.83 -8.22 -36.80
N ASP A 327 -15.44 -7.04 -36.79
CA ASP A 327 -16.31 -6.59 -37.90
C ASP A 327 -15.48 -6.07 -39.11
N TRP A 328 -14.30 -5.48 -38.89
CA TRP A 328 -13.51 -4.76 -39.92
C TRP A 328 -12.05 -5.22 -40.04
N GLY A 329 -11.56 -6.12 -39.19
CA GLY A 329 -10.19 -6.66 -39.24
C GLY A 329 -9.11 -5.59 -39.11
N TRP A 330 -8.06 -5.70 -39.94
CA TRP A 330 -6.89 -4.82 -39.93
C TRP A 330 -7.20 -3.35 -40.22
N ALA A 331 -8.33 -3.04 -40.87
CA ALA A 331 -8.74 -1.66 -41.11
C ALA A 331 -8.90 -0.87 -39.80
N VAL A 332 -9.29 -1.55 -38.70
CA VAL A 332 -9.38 -0.95 -37.37
C VAL A 332 -8.03 -0.44 -36.89
N LEU A 333 -6.93 -1.18 -37.14
CA LEU A 333 -5.60 -0.71 -36.76
C LEU A 333 -5.26 0.60 -37.47
N LEU A 334 -5.59 0.75 -38.75
CA LEU A 334 -5.37 2.01 -39.47
C LEU A 334 -6.23 3.13 -38.89
N THR A 335 -7.52 2.90 -38.65
CA THR A 335 -8.40 3.90 -38.03
C THR A 335 -7.89 4.30 -36.64
N ARG A 336 -7.38 3.33 -35.88
CA ARG A 336 -6.76 3.57 -34.56
C ARG A 336 -5.47 4.35 -34.68
N LEU A 337 -4.64 4.14 -35.70
CA LEU A 337 -3.45 4.96 -35.94
C LEU A 337 -3.78 6.41 -36.33
N ILE A 338 -5.00 6.67 -36.81
CA ILE A 338 -5.50 8.03 -37.07
C ILE A 338 -6.02 8.65 -35.76
N TYR A 339 -6.77 7.89 -34.96
CA TYR A 339 -7.41 8.37 -33.73
C TYR A 339 -6.49 8.36 -32.49
N ALA A 340 -5.55 7.45 -32.42
CA ALA A 340 -4.61 7.24 -31.33
C ALA A 340 -3.27 6.83 -31.95
N PRO A 341 -2.51 7.77 -32.55
CA PRO A 341 -1.33 7.49 -33.39
C PRO A 341 -0.16 6.92 -32.59
N ARG A 342 -0.29 5.68 -32.11
CA ARG A 342 0.67 5.00 -31.25
C ARG A 342 0.99 3.63 -31.86
N PRO A 343 1.83 3.58 -32.91
CA PRO A 343 1.98 2.35 -33.70
C PRO A 343 2.43 1.12 -32.91
N PHE A 344 3.25 1.30 -31.88
CA PHE A 344 3.74 0.19 -31.07
C PHE A 344 2.64 -0.33 -30.14
N SER A 345 2.00 0.54 -29.38
CA SER A 345 0.96 0.10 -28.44
C SER A 345 -0.31 -0.37 -29.15
N GLU A 346 -0.76 0.32 -30.19
CA GLU A 346 -1.93 -0.11 -30.98
C GLU A 346 -1.63 -1.42 -31.74
N GLY A 347 -0.39 -1.64 -32.18
CA GLY A 347 0.02 -2.93 -32.74
C GLY A 347 -0.05 -4.07 -31.72
N ILE A 348 0.42 -3.84 -30.49
CA ILE A 348 0.30 -4.80 -29.39
C ILE A 348 -1.18 -5.08 -29.05
N LEU A 349 -2.00 -4.03 -28.98
CA LEU A 349 -3.43 -4.14 -28.67
C LEU A 349 -4.20 -4.87 -29.77
N PHE A 350 -3.84 -4.64 -31.05
CA PHE A 350 -4.40 -5.37 -32.18
C PHE A 350 -4.09 -6.87 -32.07
N LEU A 351 -2.84 -7.24 -31.80
CA LEU A 351 -2.44 -8.64 -31.60
C LEU A 351 -3.14 -9.28 -30.40
N TYR A 352 -3.34 -8.51 -29.33
CA TYR A 352 -4.12 -8.96 -28.17
C TYR A 352 -5.60 -9.19 -28.54
N GLY A 353 -6.21 -8.26 -29.27
CA GLY A 353 -7.57 -8.40 -29.79
C GLY A 353 -7.73 -9.63 -30.70
N GLU A 354 -6.79 -9.88 -31.61
CA GLU A 354 -6.78 -11.10 -32.44
C GLU A 354 -6.75 -12.36 -31.59
N ALA A 355 -5.89 -12.39 -30.56
CA ALA A 355 -5.79 -13.54 -29.66
C ALA A 355 -7.09 -13.76 -28.86
N VAL A 356 -7.73 -12.67 -28.39
CA VAL A 356 -9.01 -12.74 -27.67
C VAL A 356 -10.12 -13.27 -28.58
N LEU A 357 -10.22 -12.75 -29.81
CA LEU A 357 -11.23 -13.18 -30.77
C LEU A 357 -11.02 -14.64 -31.19
N ALA A 358 -9.77 -15.05 -31.47
CA ALA A 358 -9.45 -16.43 -31.85
C ALA A 358 -9.68 -17.44 -30.72
N LEU A 359 -9.34 -17.09 -29.48
CA LEU A 359 -9.48 -18.00 -28.34
C LEU A 359 -10.85 -17.91 -27.66
N GLY A 360 -11.65 -16.89 -27.99
CA GLY A 360 -12.91 -16.60 -27.34
C GLY A 360 -12.76 -16.44 -25.82
N ARG A 361 -11.71 -15.76 -25.35
CA ARG A 361 -11.40 -15.55 -23.93
C ARG A 361 -10.82 -14.15 -23.71
N PRO A 362 -11.02 -13.52 -22.54
CA PRO A 362 -10.59 -12.14 -22.33
C PRO A 362 -9.07 -11.97 -22.20
N LEU A 363 -8.32 -13.01 -21.82
CA LEU A 363 -6.84 -13.04 -21.75
C LEU A 363 -6.16 -11.87 -20.98
N ILE A 364 -6.87 -11.21 -20.08
CA ILE A 364 -6.37 -10.03 -19.34
C ILE A 364 -5.10 -10.33 -18.55
N VAL A 365 -5.14 -11.35 -17.67
CA VAL A 365 -4.01 -11.72 -16.81
C VAL A 365 -2.74 -12.06 -17.60
N PRO A 366 -2.76 -12.99 -18.58
CA PRO A 366 -1.55 -13.30 -19.34
C PRO A 366 -1.03 -12.11 -20.14
N PHE A 367 -1.92 -11.28 -20.70
CA PHE A 367 -1.52 -10.08 -21.42
C PHE A 367 -0.78 -9.08 -20.52
N LEU A 368 -1.37 -8.73 -19.38
CA LEU A 368 -0.74 -7.84 -18.40
C LEU A 368 0.57 -8.43 -17.85
N ALA A 369 0.61 -9.74 -17.57
CA ALA A 369 1.82 -10.41 -17.09
C ALA A 369 2.97 -10.30 -18.10
N VAL A 370 2.69 -10.44 -19.41
CA VAL A 370 3.69 -10.26 -20.47
C VAL A 370 4.19 -8.81 -20.52
N LEU A 371 3.29 -7.82 -20.43
CA LEU A 371 3.69 -6.40 -20.41
C LEU A 371 4.55 -6.05 -19.20
N TRP A 372 4.14 -6.50 -18.01
CA TRP A 372 4.91 -6.32 -16.76
C TRP A 372 6.27 -6.99 -16.84
N ALA A 373 6.33 -8.26 -17.24
CA ALA A 373 7.57 -9.01 -17.35
C ALA A 373 8.50 -8.42 -18.40
N GLY A 374 7.97 -7.96 -19.54
CA GLY A 374 8.72 -7.28 -20.58
C GLY A 374 9.33 -5.96 -20.10
N ALA A 375 8.52 -5.11 -19.44
CA ALA A 375 8.98 -3.84 -18.89
C ALA A 375 10.04 -4.02 -17.80
N TYR A 376 9.78 -4.90 -16.83
CA TYR A 376 10.71 -5.22 -15.74
C TYR A 376 12.00 -5.86 -16.29
N GLY A 377 11.86 -6.86 -17.17
CA GLY A 377 12.98 -7.57 -17.79
C GLY A 377 13.89 -6.65 -18.60
N ALA A 378 13.33 -5.77 -19.42
CA ALA A 378 14.10 -4.79 -20.20
C ALA A 378 14.90 -3.85 -19.28
N ALA A 379 14.28 -3.34 -18.22
CA ALA A 379 14.96 -2.50 -17.23
C ALA A 379 16.07 -3.25 -16.50
N VAL A 380 15.85 -4.50 -16.07
CA VAL A 380 16.88 -5.34 -15.42
C VAL A 380 18.05 -5.62 -16.36
N LEU A 381 17.79 -5.94 -17.64
CA LEU A 381 18.83 -6.19 -18.62
C LEU A 381 19.68 -4.95 -18.87
N ALA A 382 19.05 -3.77 -19.01
CA ALA A 382 19.75 -2.50 -19.15
C ALA A 382 20.59 -2.17 -17.90
N ALA A 383 20.00 -2.30 -16.71
CA ALA A 383 20.68 -2.08 -15.42
C ALA A 383 21.86 -3.02 -15.22
N ARG A 384 21.70 -4.31 -15.56
CA ARG A 384 22.77 -5.31 -15.50
C ARG A 384 23.89 -4.97 -16.47
N GLY A 385 23.56 -4.59 -17.70
CA GLY A 385 24.53 -4.14 -18.70
C GLY A 385 25.30 -2.89 -18.27
N ALA A 386 24.63 -1.99 -17.53
CA ALA A 386 25.24 -0.77 -17.00
C ALA A 386 26.13 -1.02 -15.77
N MET A 387 25.77 -1.94 -14.87
CA MET A 387 26.52 -2.14 -13.61
C MET A 387 27.48 -3.33 -13.63
N GLY A 388 27.30 -4.30 -14.53
CA GLY A 388 28.02 -5.58 -14.50
C GLY A 388 27.66 -6.48 -13.31
N ARG A 389 26.66 -6.09 -12.52
CA ARG A 389 26.25 -6.73 -11.27
C ARG A 389 24.75 -7.01 -11.26
N THR A 390 24.39 -8.28 -11.42
CA THR A 390 22.99 -8.72 -11.47
C THR A 390 22.23 -8.45 -10.17
N ASP A 391 22.89 -8.61 -9.02
CA ASP A 391 22.30 -8.38 -7.70
C ASP A 391 21.86 -6.92 -7.50
N ALA A 392 22.74 -5.98 -7.87
CA ALA A 392 22.44 -4.55 -7.81
C ALA A 392 21.39 -4.14 -8.87
N ALA A 393 21.46 -4.69 -10.08
CA ALA A 393 20.48 -4.47 -11.14
C ALA A 393 19.07 -4.87 -10.71
N LEU A 394 18.92 -6.09 -10.20
CA LEU A 394 17.65 -6.57 -9.67
C LEU A 394 17.19 -5.69 -8.50
N ALA A 395 18.06 -5.34 -7.56
CA ALA A 395 17.70 -4.52 -6.41
C ALA A 395 17.15 -3.14 -6.81
N LEU A 396 17.86 -2.42 -7.70
CA LEU A 396 17.46 -1.08 -8.13
C LEU A 396 16.17 -1.09 -8.93
N VAL A 397 16.05 -1.98 -9.92
CA VAL A 397 14.85 -2.04 -10.77
C VAL A 397 13.64 -2.49 -9.96
N THR A 398 13.79 -3.50 -9.10
CA THR A 398 12.69 -3.95 -8.24
C THR A 398 12.30 -2.88 -7.24
N ALA A 399 13.25 -2.14 -6.66
CA ALA A 399 12.96 -1.04 -5.76
C ALA A 399 12.21 0.10 -6.46
N LEU A 400 12.53 0.42 -7.71
CA LEU A 400 11.78 1.41 -8.51
C LEU A 400 10.35 0.96 -8.78
N PHE A 401 10.14 -0.27 -9.25
CA PHE A 401 8.80 -0.81 -9.47
C PHE A 401 8.00 -0.83 -8.17
N ALA A 402 8.58 -1.33 -7.07
CA ALA A 402 7.92 -1.35 -5.75
C ALA A 402 7.55 0.06 -5.27
N PHE A 403 8.47 1.01 -5.42
CA PHE A 403 8.24 2.39 -5.00
C PHE A 403 7.08 3.02 -5.78
N VAL A 404 7.06 2.89 -7.12
CA VAL A 404 5.99 3.45 -7.94
C VAL A 404 4.65 2.78 -7.65
N LEU A 405 4.63 1.45 -7.55
CA LEU A 405 3.40 0.69 -7.27
C LEU A 405 2.75 1.09 -5.95
N ALA A 406 3.58 1.46 -4.96
CA ALA A 406 3.08 1.75 -3.63
C ALA A 406 2.84 3.22 -3.35
N THR A 407 3.48 4.13 -4.07
CA THR A 407 3.31 5.58 -3.84
C THR A 407 2.26 6.22 -4.73
N ASN A 408 1.83 5.54 -5.80
CA ASN A 408 0.88 6.07 -6.78
C ASN A 408 -0.38 5.21 -6.85
N ASP A 409 -1.43 5.77 -7.44
CA ASP A 409 -2.55 4.98 -7.92
C ASP A 409 -2.10 4.15 -9.13
N VAL A 410 -2.53 2.89 -9.19
CA VAL A 410 -1.98 1.90 -10.13
C VAL A 410 -3.01 1.17 -10.98
N THR A 411 -4.30 1.36 -10.69
CA THR A 411 -5.44 0.75 -11.38
C THR A 411 -5.27 0.76 -12.90
N GLU A 412 -5.09 1.94 -13.49
CA GLU A 412 -5.14 2.07 -14.94
C GLU A 412 -3.83 1.60 -15.57
N MET A 413 -2.70 2.19 -15.20
CA MET A 413 -1.42 1.91 -15.87
C MET A 413 -0.99 0.44 -15.74
N PHE A 414 -1.37 -0.26 -14.66
CA PHE A 414 -0.90 -1.61 -14.41
C PHE A 414 -1.96 -2.71 -14.55
N TYR A 415 -3.24 -2.40 -14.39
CA TYR A 415 -4.32 -3.41 -14.40
C TYR A 415 -5.36 -3.23 -15.50
N TRP A 416 -5.28 -2.15 -16.29
CA TRP A 416 -6.12 -1.95 -17.47
C TRP A 416 -5.32 -2.20 -18.76
N PRO A 417 -5.64 -3.24 -19.57
CA PRO A 417 -4.87 -3.61 -20.77
C PRO A 417 -4.54 -2.46 -21.73
N MET A 418 -5.52 -1.61 -22.06
CA MET A 418 -5.32 -0.48 -22.98
C MET A 418 -4.28 0.53 -22.44
N ALA A 419 -4.40 0.91 -21.17
CA ALA A 419 -3.46 1.84 -20.55
C ALA A 419 -2.09 1.19 -20.33
N ALA A 420 -2.04 -0.06 -19.89
CA ALA A 420 -0.78 -0.78 -19.70
C ALA A 420 0.01 -0.89 -21.01
N ALA A 421 -0.65 -1.24 -22.12
CA ALA A 421 0.00 -1.35 -23.43
C ALA A 421 0.57 -0.02 -23.93
N ALA A 422 -0.06 1.12 -23.59
CA ALA A 422 0.39 2.44 -24.00
C ALA A 422 1.49 3.00 -23.09
N TYR A 423 1.30 2.95 -21.77
CA TYR A 423 2.11 3.72 -20.83
C TYR A 423 3.24 2.92 -20.19
N LEU A 424 3.09 1.61 -19.98
CA LEU A 424 4.12 0.78 -19.36
C LEU A 424 5.38 0.66 -20.25
N PRO A 425 5.28 0.50 -21.59
CA PRO A 425 6.46 0.54 -22.46
C PRO A 425 7.19 1.88 -22.44
N THR A 426 6.48 3.00 -22.33
CA THR A 426 7.09 4.34 -22.21
C THR A 426 7.89 4.48 -20.91
N ALA A 427 7.32 4.06 -19.77
CA ALA A 427 8.03 4.08 -18.49
C ALA A 427 9.24 3.13 -18.48
N ALA A 428 9.10 1.95 -19.09
CA ALA A 428 10.20 1.00 -19.26
C ALA A 428 11.32 1.58 -20.12
N ALA A 429 10.98 2.20 -21.26
CA ALA A 429 11.94 2.83 -22.15
C ALA A 429 12.70 3.97 -21.46
N ALA A 430 12.03 4.83 -20.70
CA ALA A 430 12.67 5.87 -19.90
C ALA A 430 13.64 5.29 -18.85
N THR A 431 13.26 4.19 -18.20
CA THR A 431 14.10 3.49 -17.23
C THR A 431 15.30 2.81 -17.91
N VAL A 432 15.12 2.21 -19.08
CA VAL A 432 16.21 1.65 -19.89
C VAL A 432 17.20 2.73 -20.30
N LEU A 433 16.71 3.90 -20.74
CA LEU A 433 17.55 5.05 -21.11
C LEU A 433 18.40 5.54 -19.93
N LEU A 434 17.82 5.62 -18.72
CA LEU A 434 18.56 5.97 -17.51
C LEU A 434 19.82 5.10 -17.32
N PHE A 435 19.69 3.79 -17.48
CA PHE A 435 20.82 2.87 -17.33
C PHE A 435 21.78 2.91 -18.52
N LEU A 436 21.28 2.92 -19.76
CA LEU A 436 22.13 2.93 -20.96
C LEU A 436 23.00 4.19 -21.06
N LEU A 437 22.45 5.35 -20.67
CA LEU A 437 23.12 6.64 -20.76
C LEU A 437 24.13 6.91 -19.62
N SER A 438 24.06 6.13 -18.54
CA SER A 438 25.02 6.22 -17.43
C SER A 438 26.44 5.79 -17.78
N ARG A 439 26.64 5.21 -18.97
CA ARG A 439 27.92 4.74 -19.49
C ARG A 439 28.33 5.50 -20.75
N PRO A 440 29.63 5.51 -21.08
CA PRO A 440 30.07 5.97 -22.39
C PRO A 440 29.34 5.24 -23.52
N LEU A 441 28.82 6.04 -24.45
CA LEU A 441 28.01 5.58 -25.57
C LEU A 441 28.89 5.03 -26.70
N ASP A 442 28.99 3.70 -26.78
CA ASP A 442 29.47 3.01 -27.98
C ASP A 442 28.38 2.94 -29.06
N ARG A 443 28.67 2.32 -30.22
CA ARG A 443 27.67 2.21 -31.30
C ARG A 443 26.47 1.36 -30.92
N GLY A 444 26.67 0.27 -30.17
CA GLY A 444 25.60 -0.64 -29.77
C GLY A 444 24.65 0.00 -28.76
N ARG A 445 25.19 0.66 -27.73
CA ARG A 445 24.38 1.40 -26.74
C ARG A 445 23.59 2.52 -27.38
N ARG A 446 24.17 3.25 -28.34
CA ARG A 446 23.44 4.29 -29.09
C ARG A 446 22.27 3.72 -29.86
N ALA A 447 22.46 2.60 -30.55
CA ALA A 447 21.37 1.92 -31.24
C ALA A 447 20.25 1.51 -30.26
N TRP A 448 20.61 0.93 -29.11
CA TRP A 448 19.63 0.56 -28.08
C TRP A 448 18.91 1.76 -27.45
N CYS A 449 19.58 2.90 -27.25
CA CYS A 449 18.90 4.12 -26.83
C CYS A 449 17.92 4.61 -27.91
N GLY A 450 18.32 4.55 -29.19
CA GLY A 450 17.43 4.88 -30.30
C GLY A 450 16.20 3.96 -30.36
N VAL A 451 16.38 2.66 -30.16
CA VAL A 451 15.29 1.68 -30.06
C VAL A 451 14.37 2.00 -28.87
N ALA A 452 14.92 2.26 -27.68
CA ALA A 452 14.13 2.62 -26.52
C ALA A 452 13.33 3.92 -26.74
N LEU A 453 13.95 4.94 -27.32
CA LEU A 453 13.26 6.19 -27.68
C LEU A 453 12.16 5.96 -28.73
N LEU A 454 12.39 5.10 -29.72
CA LEU A 454 11.38 4.78 -30.74
C LEU A 454 10.19 4.02 -30.13
N VAL A 455 10.46 3.06 -29.25
CA VAL A 455 9.41 2.37 -28.47
C VAL A 455 8.61 3.38 -27.68
N ALA A 456 9.25 4.29 -26.93
CA ALA A 456 8.55 5.34 -26.21
C ALA A 456 7.70 6.21 -27.17
N ALA A 457 8.30 6.70 -28.27
CA ALA A 457 7.61 7.58 -29.22
C ALA A 457 6.35 6.95 -29.82
N CYS A 458 6.39 5.64 -30.08
CA CYS A 458 5.29 4.91 -30.68
C CYS A 458 4.34 4.25 -29.68
N SER A 459 4.56 4.37 -28.36
CA SER A 459 3.72 3.73 -27.33
C SER A 459 2.72 4.69 -26.69
N SER A 460 3.09 5.95 -26.46
CA SER A 460 2.18 6.95 -25.90
C SER A 460 2.56 8.36 -26.31
N GLU A 461 1.61 9.29 -26.13
CA GLU A 461 1.79 10.71 -26.41
C GLU A 461 2.89 11.30 -25.51
N MET A 462 2.95 10.84 -24.25
CA MET A 462 4.03 11.18 -23.32
C MET A 462 5.39 10.66 -23.79
N GLY A 463 5.43 9.46 -24.35
CA GLY A 463 6.64 8.88 -24.92
C GLY A 463 7.08 9.59 -26.21
N ALA A 464 6.14 10.06 -27.03
CA ALA A 464 6.42 10.93 -28.18
C ALA A 464 7.05 12.25 -27.73
N ALA A 465 6.48 12.91 -26.72
CA ALA A 465 7.05 14.11 -26.13
C ALA A 465 8.44 13.87 -25.50
N LEU A 466 8.67 12.71 -24.88
CA LEU A 466 9.97 12.30 -24.38
C LEU A 466 11.00 12.20 -25.52
N ALA A 467 10.65 11.54 -26.63
CA ALA A 467 11.55 11.38 -27.77
C ALA A 467 11.89 12.72 -28.44
N ILE A 468 10.90 13.61 -28.61
CA ILE A 468 11.10 14.98 -29.13
C ILE A 468 12.00 15.78 -28.18
N GLY A 469 11.70 15.79 -26.88
CA GLY A 469 12.48 16.50 -25.87
C GLY A 469 13.93 16.01 -25.82
N PHE A 470 14.14 14.69 -25.94
CA PHE A 470 15.47 14.10 -26.00
C PHE A 470 16.22 14.55 -27.26
N ALA A 471 15.61 14.40 -28.44
CA ALA A 471 16.22 14.81 -29.71
C ALA A 471 16.55 16.32 -29.73
N GLY A 472 15.63 17.16 -29.26
CA GLY A 472 15.83 18.61 -29.13
C GLY A 472 16.97 18.95 -28.17
N ALA A 473 17.03 18.32 -26.99
CA ALA A 473 18.12 18.52 -26.04
C ALA A 473 19.47 18.06 -26.60
N VAL A 474 19.52 16.98 -27.39
CA VAL A 474 20.74 16.58 -28.12
C VAL A 474 21.15 17.63 -29.14
N LEU A 475 20.20 18.17 -29.93
CA LEU A 475 20.47 19.19 -30.94
C LEU A 475 21.01 20.49 -30.33
N VAL A 476 20.47 20.90 -29.17
CA VAL A 476 20.92 22.10 -28.44
C VAL A 476 22.26 21.87 -27.73
N SER A 477 22.45 20.69 -27.12
CA SER A 477 23.64 20.41 -26.30
C SER A 477 24.88 20.05 -27.11
N ALA A 478 24.71 19.61 -28.35
CA ALA A 478 25.82 19.18 -29.17
C ALA A 478 26.18 20.24 -30.24
N ARG A 479 27.45 20.23 -30.66
CA ARG A 479 27.88 20.65 -32.01
C ARG A 479 27.91 19.42 -32.95
N PRO A 480 26.90 18.53 -33.02
CA PRO A 480 27.07 17.22 -33.64
C PRO A 480 27.15 17.32 -35.17
N TRP A 481 26.92 18.49 -35.75
CA TRP A 481 26.92 18.72 -37.20
C TRP A 481 28.27 19.15 -37.75
N ALA A 482 29.26 19.45 -36.89
CA ALA A 482 30.59 19.90 -37.33
C ALA A 482 31.45 18.77 -37.94
N GLY A 483 31.05 17.50 -37.80
CA GLY A 483 31.85 16.32 -38.17
C GLY A 483 31.45 15.60 -39.46
N GLY A 484 30.61 16.19 -40.32
CA GLY A 484 30.19 15.60 -41.60
C GLY A 484 29.35 14.32 -41.48
N LEU A 485 29.39 13.45 -42.51
CA LEU A 485 28.57 12.23 -42.65
C LEU A 485 28.65 11.26 -41.46
N ALA A 486 29.82 11.12 -40.83
CA ALA A 486 29.98 10.23 -39.68
C ALA A 486 29.18 10.72 -38.46
N ALA A 487 29.16 12.04 -38.24
CA ALA A 487 28.42 12.64 -37.14
C ALA A 487 26.91 12.65 -37.42
N PHE A 488 26.50 12.80 -38.69
CA PHE A 488 25.12 12.59 -39.12
C PHE A 488 24.65 11.14 -38.89
N ARG A 489 25.46 10.15 -39.26
CA ARG A 489 25.16 8.71 -39.04
C ARG A 489 25.03 8.38 -37.56
N ASP A 490 25.79 9.05 -36.70
CA ASP A 490 25.67 8.92 -35.25
C ASP A 490 24.47 9.69 -34.68
N GLY A 491 24.01 10.74 -35.38
CA GLY A 491 22.85 11.54 -35.05
C GLY A 491 21.50 10.87 -35.35
N ILE A 492 21.47 9.94 -36.32
CA ILE A 492 20.24 9.28 -36.79
C ILE A 492 19.50 8.54 -35.67
N TRP A 493 20.22 7.99 -34.69
CA TRP A 493 19.67 7.27 -33.55
C TRP A 493 18.86 8.14 -32.58
N TRP A 494 18.98 9.47 -32.69
CA TRP A 494 18.21 10.44 -31.92
C TRP A 494 17.16 11.13 -32.80
N LEU A 495 17.51 11.41 -34.05
CA LEU A 495 16.64 12.08 -35.00
C LEU A 495 15.44 11.22 -35.40
N LEU A 496 15.63 9.92 -35.70
CA LEU A 496 14.53 9.06 -36.11
C LEU A 496 13.44 8.93 -35.03
N PRO A 497 13.77 8.64 -33.74
CA PRO A 497 12.76 8.65 -32.69
C PRO A 497 12.12 10.01 -32.48
N GLY A 498 12.89 11.10 -32.59
CA GLY A 498 12.36 12.47 -32.51
C GLY A 498 11.34 12.75 -33.61
N LEU A 499 11.65 12.39 -34.86
CA LEU A 499 10.74 12.52 -36.01
C LEU A 499 9.50 11.64 -35.87
N ALA A 500 9.65 10.40 -35.38
CA ALA A 500 8.52 9.53 -35.08
C ALA A 500 7.61 10.17 -34.03
N GLY A 501 8.18 10.69 -32.94
CA GLY A 501 7.42 11.42 -31.91
C GLY A 501 6.72 12.66 -32.48
N THR A 502 7.41 13.43 -33.34
CA THR A 502 6.80 14.59 -34.01
C THR A 502 5.64 14.18 -34.91
N ALA A 503 5.78 13.09 -35.67
CA ALA A 503 4.69 12.58 -36.51
C ALA A 503 3.48 12.15 -35.66
N VAL A 504 3.71 11.44 -34.55
CA VAL A 504 2.66 11.05 -33.60
C VAL A 504 1.91 12.28 -33.08
N LEU A 505 2.62 13.27 -32.53
CA LEU A 505 1.97 14.47 -32.01
C LEU A 505 1.34 15.34 -33.09
N ALA A 506 1.90 15.38 -34.30
CA ALA A 506 1.33 16.10 -35.44
C ALA A 506 0.00 15.47 -35.87
N VAL A 507 -0.11 14.14 -35.90
CA VAL A 507 -1.38 13.46 -36.21
C VAL A 507 -2.43 13.78 -35.14
N ILE A 508 -2.08 13.75 -33.86
CA ILE A 508 -2.99 14.15 -32.77
C ILE A 508 -3.43 15.60 -32.97
N TRP A 509 -2.49 16.50 -33.21
CA TRP A 509 -2.79 17.91 -33.39
C TRP A 509 -3.72 18.16 -34.58
N LEU A 510 -3.41 17.59 -35.75
CA LEU A 510 -4.14 17.83 -36.98
C LEU A 510 -5.53 17.19 -37.00
N LEU A 511 -5.71 16.05 -36.33
CA LEU A 511 -6.93 15.26 -36.43
C LEU A 511 -7.78 15.27 -35.16
N ARG A 512 -7.22 15.72 -34.02
CA ARG A 512 -7.88 15.60 -32.72
C ARG A 512 -7.80 16.83 -31.82
N ALA A 513 -7.06 17.89 -32.17
CA ALA A 513 -6.98 19.09 -31.34
C ALA A 513 -8.37 19.68 -31.03
N ASP A 514 -9.30 19.60 -31.98
CA ASP A 514 -10.65 20.16 -31.87
C ASP A 514 -11.68 19.19 -31.27
N ILE A 515 -11.30 17.95 -30.94
CA ILE A 515 -12.20 16.97 -30.33
C ILE A 515 -12.20 17.17 -28.83
N VAL A 516 -13.35 17.56 -28.30
CA VAL A 516 -13.59 17.72 -26.87
C VAL A 516 -14.10 16.39 -26.29
N GLU A 517 -13.40 15.83 -25.30
CA GLU A 517 -13.77 14.56 -24.66
C GLU A 517 -14.39 14.80 -23.27
N LEU A 518 -15.19 13.85 -22.78
CA LEU A 518 -15.66 13.79 -21.37
C LEU A 518 -16.45 15.02 -20.87
N GLY A 519 -17.19 15.71 -21.75
CA GLY A 519 -17.93 16.93 -21.36
C GLY A 519 -17.01 18.10 -20.99
N ALA A 520 -15.77 18.07 -21.47
CA ALA A 520 -14.77 19.10 -21.22
C ALA A 520 -15.11 20.47 -21.84
N ASP A 521 -16.13 20.56 -22.69
CA ASP A 521 -16.65 21.82 -23.25
C ASP A 521 -17.17 22.75 -22.15
N THR A 522 -17.53 22.18 -21.01
CA THR A 522 -17.95 22.91 -19.81
C THR A 522 -16.82 23.25 -18.83
N GLN A 523 -15.60 22.74 -19.06
CA GLN A 523 -14.48 22.87 -18.13
C GLN A 523 -13.62 24.12 -18.40
N PRO A 524 -13.13 24.81 -17.34
CA PRO A 524 -12.66 26.20 -17.43
C PRO A 524 -11.39 26.49 -18.24
N TYR A 525 -10.73 25.50 -18.86
CA TYR A 525 -9.45 25.71 -19.57
C TYR A 525 -9.34 24.99 -20.91
N THR A 526 -10.40 24.29 -21.32
CA THR A 526 -10.43 23.50 -22.55
C THR A 526 -10.21 24.40 -23.77
N GLY A 527 -9.33 23.98 -24.68
CA GLY A 527 -8.94 24.73 -25.87
C GLY A 527 -8.02 25.95 -25.61
N GLN A 528 -7.69 26.28 -24.36
CA GLN A 528 -6.87 27.45 -24.03
C GLN A 528 -5.38 27.08 -23.94
N PHE A 529 -4.69 27.06 -25.08
CA PHE A 529 -3.30 26.59 -25.19
C PHE A 529 -2.32 27.31 -24.24
N ILE A 530 -2.32 28.64 -24.20
CA ILE A 530 -1.40 29.42 -23.35
C ILE A 530 -1.68 29.18 -21.86
N THR A 531 -2.96 29.15 -21.48
CA THR A 531 -3.38 28.86 -20.10
C THR A 531 -2.95 27.46 -19.68
N ALA A 532 -3.15 26.46 -20.54
CA ALA A 532 -2.77 25.08 -20.28
C ALA A 532 -1.24 24.93 -20.06
N ILE A 533 -0.43 25.63 -20.86
CA ILE A 533 1.04 25.68 -20.65
C ILE A 533 1.36 26.36 -19.31
N GLY A 534 0.74 27.50 -19.01
CA GLY A 534 0.96 28.21 -17.74
C GLY A 534 0.64 27.33 -16.52
N LEU A 535 -0.49 26.61 -16.56
CA LEU A 535 -0.86 25.64 -15.53
C LEU A 535 0.11 24.47 -15.45
N ALA A 536 0.66 24.00 -16.58
CA ALA A 536 1.68 22.95 -16.59
C ALA A 536 2.95 23.34 -15.83
N PHE A 537 3.43 24.57 -16.00
CA PHE A 537 4.59 25.07 -15.24
C PHE A 537 4.30 25.20 -13.74
N LEU A 538 3.06 25.55 -13.36
CA LEU A 538 2.66 25.65 -11.95
C LEU A 538 2.43 24.28 -11.30
N GLN A 539 1.98 23.29 -12.06
CA GLN A 539 1.70 21.95 -11.56
C GLN A 539 2.97 21.10 -11.44
N LEU A 540 3.95 21.26 -12.34
CA LEU A 540 5.14 20.40 -12.35
C LEU A 540 5.90 20.37 -11.00
N PRO A 541 6.13 21.50 -10.29
CA PRO A 541 6.73 21.46 -8.96
C PRO A 541 5.88 20.70 -7.94
N ARG A 542 4.55 20.75 -8.06
CA ARG A 542 3.64 19.99 -7.19
C ARG A 542 3.73 18.50 -7.47
N ASP A 543 3.90 18.09 -8.72
CA ASP A 543 4.05 16.67 -9.07
C ASP A 543 5.45 16.12 -8.72
N LEU A 544 6.47 16.97 -8.79
CA LEU A 544 7.83 16.64 -8.37
C LEU A 544 7.91 16.45 -6.85
N LEU A 545 7.27 17.33 -6.09
CA LEU A 545 7.30 17.33 -4.63
C LEU A 545 6.21 16.42 -4.01
N GLY A 546 5.05 16.32 -4.63
CA GLY A 546 3.90 15.57 -4.14
C GLY A 546 3.81 14.13 -4.65
N GLY A 547 2.85 13.39 -4.10
CA GLY A 547 2.36 12.12 -4.63
C GLY A 547 0.86 12.21 -4.88
N ALA A 548 0.31 11.22 -5.60
CA ALA A 548 -1.15 11.09 -5.81
C ALA A 548 -1.88 11.16 -4.45
N GLY A 549 -2.75 12.16 -4.27
CA GLY A 549 -3.58 12.29 -3.07
C GLY A 549 -2.95 13.01 -1.87
N ALA A 550 -1.81 13.69 -1.99
CA ALA A 550 -1.24 14.52 -0.93
C ALA A 550 -2.05 15.82 -0.69
N ALA A 551 -3.28 15.68 -0.20
CA ALA A 551 -4.21 16.80 0.02
C ALA A 551 -3.84 17.69 1.22
N THR A 552 -2.97 17.22 2.12
CA THR A 552 -2.54 17.95 3.31
C THR A 552 -1.04 18.29 3.25
N PRO A 553 -0.60 19.42 3.85
CA PRO A 553 0.83 19.76 3.92
C PRO A 553 1.70 18.66 4.54
N GLY A 554 1.19 17.95 5.56
CA GLY A 554 1.89 16.83 6.19
C GLY A 554 2.07 15.64 5.24
N ALA A 555 1.04 15.28 4.47
CA ALA A 555 1.14 14.23 3.46
C ALA A 555 2.12 14.61 2.34
N MET A 556 2.13 15.89 1.93
CA MET A 556 3.08 16.39 0.94
C MET A 556 4.53 16.30 1.46
N LEU A 557 4.80 16.73 2.70
CA LEU A 557 6.13 16.60 3.30
C LEU A 557 6.58 15.14 3.42
N GLY A 558 5.66 14.24 3.80
CA GLY A 558 5.91 12.80 3.84
C GLY A 558 6.28 12.23 2.46
N ALA A 559 5.54 12.62 1.41
CA ALA A 559 5.81 12.22 0.03
C ALA A 559 7.17 12.74 -0.47
N VAL A 560 7.48 14.03 -0.23
CA VAL A 560 8.80 14.61 -0.54
C VAL A 560 9.91 13.81 0.15
N ALA A 561 9.76 13.57 1.45
CA ALA A 561 10.77 12.85 2.23
C ALA A 561 10.97 11.42 1.70
N ALA A 562 9.89 10.71 1.38
CA ALA A 562 9.96 9.37 0.81
C ALA A 562 10.68 9.37 -0.55
N LYS A 563 10.33 10.29 -1.46
CA LYS A 563 10.99 10.42 -2.78
C LYS A 563 12.48 10.76 -2.64
N LEU A 564 12.84 11.69 -1.76
CA LEU A 564 14.23 12.07 -1.53
C LEU A 564 15.05 10.92 -0.92
N LEU A 565 14.50 10.22 0.09
CA LEU A 565 15.14 9.05 0.67
C LEU A 565 15.28 7.93 -0.36
N PHE A 566 14.26 7.69 -1.17
CA PHE A 566 14.29 6.69 -2.24
C PHE A 566 15.37 7.02 -3.26
N ALA A 567 15.37 8.24 -3.83
CA ALA A 567 16.35 8.68 -4.81
C ALA A 567 17.78 8.69 -4.24
N LEU A 568 17.95 9.08 -2.97
CA LEU A 568 19.25 9.02 -2.29
C LEU A 568 19.72 7.58 -2.11
N GLY A 569 18.88 6.68 -1.60
CA GLY A 569 19.20 5.26 -1.43
C GLY A 569 19.53 4.59 -2.77
N PHE A 570 18.73 4.87 -3.79
CA PHE A 570 18.95 4.41 -5.16
C PHE A 570 20.29 4.89 -5.71
N GLY A 571 20.56 6.20 -5.66
CA GLY A 571 21.80 6.79 -6.14
C GLY A 571 23.03 6.26 -5.40
N LEU A 572 22.92 6.01 -4.09
CA LEU A 572 23.99 5.41 -3.29
C LEU A 572 24.28 3.95 -3.68
N VAL A 573 23.24 3.11 -3.85
CA VAL A 573 23.40 1.71 -4.27
C VAL A 573 23.97 1.66 -5.69
N TRP A 574 23.47 2.50 -6.59
CA TRP A 574 23.98 2.61 -7.96
C TRP A 574 25.46 2.98 -7.96
N ARG A 575 25.85 4.05 -7.24
CA ARG A 575 27.25 4.50 -7.14
C ARG A 575 28.19 3.40 -6.62
N GLN A 576 27.73 2.62 -5.64
CA GLN A 576 28.53 1.51 -5.08
C GLN A 576 28.64 0.32 -6.03
N ALA A 577 27.65 0.11 -6.88
CA ALA A 577 27.61 -0.97 -7.85
C ALA A 577 28.32 -0.62 -9.16
N ASP A 578 28.54 0.66 -9.46
CA ASP A 578 29.20 1.11 -10.67
C ASP A 578 30.75 1.15 -10.54
N PRO A 579 31.48 0.22 -11.18
CA PRO A 579 32.94 0.18 -11.14
C PRO A 579 33.66 1.35 -11.83
N VAL A 580 32.99 2.11 -12.71
CA VAL A 580 33.64 3.20 -13.48
C VAL A 580 33.42 4.57 -12.82
N GLY A 581 32.61 4.63 -11.76
CA GLY A 581 32.38 5.86 -11.01
C GLY A 581 31.75 6.96 -11.86
N ALA A 582 30.76 6.60 -12.70
CA ALA A 582 30.13 7.48 -13.68
C ALA A 582 29.89 8.88 -13.10
N THR A 583 30.68 9.85 -13.55
CA THR A 583 30.42 11.24 -13.20
C THR A 583 29.19 11.70 -13.96
N PRO A 584 28.31 12.47 -13.30
CA PRO A 584 27.24 13.24 -13.94
C PRO A 584 27.62 13.72 -15.34
N GLY A 585 26.93 13.18 -16.34
CA GLY A 585 27.27 13.39 -17.74
C GLY A 585 26.30 14.34 -18.44
N ARG A 586 26.71 14.85 -19.60
CA ARG A 586 25.81 15.60 -20.50
C ARG A 586 24.53 14.83 -20.83
N TRP A 587 24.62 13.49 -20.89
CA TRP A 587 23.50 12.62 -21.26
C TRP A 587 22.44 12.53 -20.15
N ASP A 588 22.85 12.67 -18.89
CA ASP A 588 21.90 12.78 -17.78
C ASP A 588 21.09 14.07 -17.88
N ALA A 589 21.75 15.19 -18.27
CA ALA A 589 21.07 16.47 -18.48
C ALA A 589 20.12 16.43 -19.68
N VAL A 590 20.52 15.76 -20.78
CA VAL A 590 19.65 15.52 -21.95
C VAL A 590 18.43 14.69 -21.55
N LEU A 591 18.62 13.59 -20.81
CA LEU A 591 17.51 12.76 -20.33
C LEU A 591 16.62 13.55 -19.37
N ALA A 592 17.19 14.30 -18.42
CA ALA A 592 16.44 15.13 -17.49
C ALA A 592 15.56 16.16 -18.22
N ALA A 593 16.11 16.83 -19.24
CA ALA A 593 15.35 17.76 -20.07
C ALA A 593 14.20 17.06 -20.81
N ALA A 594 14.43 15.85 -21.33
CA ALA A 594 13.41 15.05 -21.99
C ALA A 594 12.30 14.61 -21.03
N LEU A 595 12.64 14.18 -19.81
CA LEU A 595 11.67 13.79 -18.78
C LEU A 595 10.79 14.99 -18.37
N VAL A 596 11.40 16.16 -18.20
CA VAL A 596 10.68 17.42 -17.91
C VAL A 596 9.76 17.80 -19.07
N ALA A 597 10.25 17.74 -20.31
CA ALA A 597 9.44 18.05 -21.50
C ALA A 597 8.22 17.12 -21.62
N SER A 598 8.40 15.81 -21.40
CA SER A 598 7.32 14.82 -21.42
C SER A 598 6.28 15.09 -20.32
N ALA A 599 6.72 15.42 -19.11
CA ALA A 599 5.82 15.72 -18.00
C ALA A 599 5.06 17.05 -18.21
N LEU A 600 5.73 18.10 -18.68
CA LEU A 600 5.09 19.37 -19.05
C LEU A 600 4.05 19.17 -20.15
N PHE A 601 4.41 18.40 -21.19
CA PHE A 601 3.47 18.06 -22.27
C PHE A 601 2.26 17.32 -21.73
N SER A 602 2.43 16.32 -20.86
CA SER A 602 1.32 15.58 -20.26
C SER A 602 0.33 16.50 -19.54
N VAL A 603 0.83 17.45 -18.75
CA VAL A 603 -0.03 18.38 -18.02
C VAL A 603 -0.70 19.37 -18.97
N ALA A 604 0.07 19.97 -19.90
CA ALA A 604 -0.46 20.94 -20.85
C ALA A 604 -1.54 20.30 -21.74
N ALA A 605 -1.29 19.10 -22.26
CA ALA A 605 -2.25 18.35 -23.06
C ALA A 605 -3.52 18.02 -22.25
N ALA A 606 -3.38 17.65 -20.97
CA ALA A 606 -4.53 17.34 -20.12
C ALA A 606 -5.42 18.58 -19.91
N TYR A 607 -4.84 19.73 -19.54
CA TYR A 607 -5.60 20.96 -19.39
C TYR A 607 -6.20 21.46 -20.71
N TYR A 608 -5.48 21.30 -21.82
CA TYR A 608 -5.97 21.72 -23.13
C TYR A 608 -7.16 20.88 -23.60
N HIS A 609 -7.09 19.54 -23.48
CA HIS A 609 -8.13 18.64 -23.97
C HIS A 609 -9.29 18.44 -22.99
N TYR A 610 -9.00 18.35 -21.69
CA TYR A 610 -10.01 18.01 -20.67
C TYR A 610 -10.39 19.19 -19.77
N GLY A 611 -9.61 20.28 -19.74
CA GLY A 611 -9.79 21.37 -18.80
C GLY A 611 -9.32 21.07 -17.37
N PHE A 612 -8.84 19.85 -17.08
CA PHE A 612 -8.29 19.44 -15.80
C PHE A 612 -7.22 18.35 -15.97
N LEU A 613 -6.52 18.00 -14.89
CA LEU A 613 -5.58 16.88 -14.87
C LEU A 613 -6.36 15.56 -14.92
N CYS A 614 -6.66 15.08 -16.12
CA CYS A 614 -7.26 13.77 -16.25
C CYS A 614 -6.25 12.63 -16.05
N CYS A 615 -6.85 11.55 -15.57
CA CYS A 615 -6.56 10.16 -15.86
C CYS A 615 -5.37 9.61 -15.09
N GLU A 616 -5.66 8.57 -14.32
CA GLU A 616 -4.71 7.94 -13.42
C GLU A 616 -3.46 7.46 -14.17
N ARG A 617 -3.62 6.82 -15.35
CA ARG A 617 -2.49 6.34 -16.17
C ARG A 617 -1.47 7.42 -16.54
N GLN A 618 -1.95 8.63 -16.83
CA GLN A 618 -1.09 9.75 -17.21
C GLN A 618 -0.37 10.31 -15.98
N ALA A 619 -1.09 10.43 -14.86
CA ALA A 619 -0.51 10.84 -13.59
C ALA A 619 0.58 9.85 -13.12
N THR A 620 0.30 8.55 -13.12
CA THR A 620 1.24 7.52 -12.68
C THR A 620 2.49 7.46 -13.57
N THR A 621 2.31 7.57 -14.89
CA THR A 621 3.46 7.70 -15.81
C THR A 621 4.27 8.96 -15.50
N ARG A 622 3.61 10.10 -15.29
CA ARG A 622 4.29 11.36 -14.99
C ARG A 622 5.06 11.30 -13.67
N PHE A 623 4.49 10.73 -12.62
CA PHE A 623 5.17 10.51 -11.35
C PHE A 623 6.37 9.58 -11.52
N TRP A 624 6.26 8.50 -12.29
CA TRP A 624 7.40 7.64 -12.65
C TRP A 624 8.53 8.46 -13.29
N LEU A 625 8.22 9.30 -14.30
CA LEU A 625 9.23 10.16 -14.96
C LEU A 625 9.86 11.16 -13.99
N MET A 626 9.09 11.74 -13.06
CA MET A 626 9.60 12.64 -12.02
C MET A 626 10.47 11.92 -11.00
N ASP A 627 10.16 10.67 -10.65
CA ASP A 627 10.97 9.85 -9.75
C ASP A 627 12.32 9.50 -10.42
N LEU A 628 12.34 9.23 -11.73
CA LEU A 628 13.58 9.10 -12.50
C LEU A 628 14.40 10.40 -12.50
N LEU A 629 13.75 11.55 -12.64
CA LEU A 629 14.41 12.86 -12.55
C LEU A 629 15.03 13.08 -11.16
N ALA A 630 14.32 12.72 -10.09
CA ALA A 630 14.82 12.79 -8.73
C ALA A 630 16.03 11.86 -8.52
N ILE A 631 16.01 10.65 -9.10
CA ILE A 631 17.14 9.72 -9.10
C ILE A 631 18.36 10.35 -9.79
N ILE A 632 18.19 10.95 -10.98
CA ILE A 632 19.28 11.62 -11.70
C ILE A 632 19.89 12.74 -10.84
N ALA A 633 19.04 13.61 -10.28
CA ALA A 633 19.49 14.71 -9.44
C ALA A 633 20.23 14.23 -8.18
N MET A 634 19.73 13.18 -7.50
CA MET A 634 20.39 12.62 -6.33
C MET A 634 21.67 11.87 -6.69
N ALA A 635 21.73 11.18 -7.83
CA ALA A 635 22.97 10.58 -8.32
C ALA A 635 24.07 11.64 -8.50
N TRP A 636 23.72 12.85 -8.97
CA TRP A 636 24.65 13.97 -9.08
C TRP A 636 25.15 14.48 -7.71
N VAL A 637 24.25 14.60 -6.73
CA VAL A 637 24.61 14.97 -5.35
C VAL A 637 25.52 13.92 -4.73
N VAL A 638 25.13 12.65 -4.82
CA VAL A 638 25.88 11.49 -4.31
C VAL A 638 27.27 11.42 -4.94
N ALA A 639 27.39 11.73 -6.23
CA ALA A 639 28.65 11.73 -6.96
C ALA A 639 29.65 12.79 -6.47
N ARG A 640 29.17 13.95 -6.03
CA ARG A 640 30.01 15.04 -5.51
C ARG A 640 30.39 14.86 -4.05
N TRP A 641 29.66 14.04 -3.33
CA TRP A 641 29.83 13.89 -1.90
C TRP A 641 30.95 12.88 -1.61
N ARG A 642 32.14 13.41 -1.23
CA ARG A 642 33.44 12.70 -1.14
C ARG A 642 33.70 11.92 0.16
N VAL A 643 32.73 11.85 1.06
CA VAL A 643 32.92 11.21 2.37
C VAL A 643 32.91 9.68 2.21
N GLU A 644 33.87 8.98 2.79
CA GLU A 644 33.85 7.52 2.87
C GLU A 644 32.57 7.07 3.60
N ARG A 645 31.71 6.35 2.89
CA ARG A 645 30.43 5.92 3.44
C ARG A 645 30.48 4.45 3.84
N PRO A 646 29.86 4.09 4.97
CA PRO A 646 29.64 2.70 5.27
C PRO A 646 28.80 2.05 4.17
N ARG A 647 29.24 0.90 3.64
CA ARG A 647 28.53 0.16 2.58
C ARG A 647 27.08 -0.21 2.96
N TRP A 648 26.76 -0.30 4.24
CA TRP A 648 25.41 -0.61 4.74
C TRP A 648 24.43 0.58 4.68
N LEU A 649 24.92 1.83 4.59
CA LEU A 649 24.06 3.01 4.64
C LEU A 649 23.11 3.08 3.43
N ALA A 650 23.62 2.73 2.25
CA ALA A 650 22.87 2.76 0.99
C ALA A 650 21.65 1.82 1.00
N PRO A 651 21.80 0.50 1.26
CA PRO A 651 20.66 -0.40 1.35
C PRO A 651 19.73 -0.09 2.54
N ALA A 652 20.25 0.44 3.65
CA ALA A 652 19.41 0.84 4.78
C ALA A 652 18.48 2.01 4.42
N ILE A 653 19.01 3.07 3.80
CA ILE A 653 18.20 4.21 3.33
C ILE A 653 17.14 3.74 2.33
N LEU A 654 17.52 2.89 1.37
CA LEU A 654 16.58 2.35 0.39
C LEU A 654 15.50 1.49 1.05
N THR A 655 15.84 0.69 2.05
CA THR A 655 14.88 -0.11 2.82
C THR A 655 13.91 0.78 3.61
N ILE A 656 14.42 1.85 4.25
CA ILE A 656 13.59 2.83 4.98
C ILE A 656 12.65 3.54 4.00
N ALA A 657 13.11 3.91 2.81
CA ALA A 657 12.27 4.54 1.79
C ALA A 657 11.15 3.61 1.29
N LEU A 658 11.39 2.29 1.30
CA LEU A 658 10.40 1.26 0.99
C LEU A 658 9.56 0.82 2.20
N PHE A 659 9.83 1.33 3.40
CA PHE A 659 9.03 0.96 4.58
C PHE A 659 7.59 1.48 4.48
N PRO A 660 7.32 2.76 4.13
CA PRO A 660 5.96 3.25 3.88
C PRO A 660 5.21 2.49 2.79
N VAL A 661 5.95 1.86 1.86
CA VAL A 661 5.42 1.00 0.80
C VAL A 661 4.84 -0.30 1.37
N LEU A 662 5.54 -0.94 2.30
CA LEU A 662 5.05 -2.13 3.02
C LEU A 662 3.83 -1.84 3.92
N LEU A 663 3.69 -0.57 4.29
CA LEU A 663 2.64 -0.06 5.18
C LEU A 663 1.30 0.19 4.46
N ARG A 664 1.24 0.28 3.13
CA ARG A 664 -0.02 0.43 2.35
C ARG A 664 -0.80 -0.90 2.17
N SER A 665 -0.75 -1.78 3.16
CA SER A 665 -1.28 -3.15 3.08
C SER A 665 -2.81 -3.25 2.96
N GLY A 666 -3.57 -2.22 3.33
CA GLY A 666 -5.04 -2.26 3.33
C GLY A 666 -5.64 -2.51 1.95
N GLY A 667 -5.17 -1.79 0.93
CA GLY A 667 -5.64 -1.95 -0.45
C GLY A 667 -5.22 -3.29 -1.05
N LEU A 668 -4.01 -3.75 -0.72
CA LEU A 668 -3.54 -5.07 -1.12
C LEU A 668 -4.37 -6.19 -0.50
N TYR A 669 -4.59 -6.14 0.82
CA TYR A 669 -5.37 -7.16 1.53
C TYR A 669 -6.80 -7.24 0.98
N THR A 670 -7.48 -6.09 0.87
CA THR A 670 -8.84 -6.03 0.30
C THR A 670 -8.87 -6.55 -1.13
N GLY A 671 -7.84 -6.25 -1.92
CA GLY A 671 -7.69 -6.79 -3.28
C GLY A 671 -7.61 -8.32 -3.32
N TYR A 672 -6.83 -8.95 -2.43
CA TYR A 672 -6.71 -10.41 -2.37
C TYR A 672 -8.02 -11.09 -1.97
N ASP A 673 -8.72 -10.54 -0.99
CA ASP A 673 -10.02 -11.08 -0.53
C ASP A 673 -11.07 -11.03 -1.67
N ASN A 674 -10.99 -10.01 -2.52
CA ASN A 674 -11.93 -9.80 -3.63
C ASN A 674 -11.43 -10.34 -4.98
N GLN A 675 -10.23 -10.90 -5.07
CA GLN A 675 -9.66 -11.33 -6.35
C GLN A 675 -10.41 -12.52 -6.95
N ARG A 676 -10.78 -13.50 -6.10
CA ARG A 676 -11.60 -14.65 -6.53
C ARG A 676 -12.91 -14.17 -7.13
N LEU A 677 -13.52 -13.20 -6.46
CA LEU A 677 -14.80 -12.60 -6.79
C LEU A 677 -14.77 -11.87 -8.14
N ALA A 678 -13.74 -11.04 -8.38
CA ALA A 678 -13.53 -10.38 -9.67
C ALA A 678 -13.29 -11.39 -10.82
N THR A 679 -12.45 -12.40 -10.57
CA THR A 679 -12.14 -13.45 -11.56
C THR A 679 -13.39 -14.26 -11.94
N GLU A 680 -14.21 -14.60 -10.95
CA GLU A 680 -15.48 -15.29 -11.16
C GLU A 680 -16.49 -14.43 -11.94
N ALA A 681 -16.59 -13.13 -11.63
CA ALA A 681 -17.45 -12.20 -12.35
C ALA A 681 -17.09 -12.15 -13.84
N VAL A 682 -15.79 -12.00 -14.17
CA VAL A 682 -15.31 -12.04 -15.56
C VAL A 682 -15.66 -13.37 -16.22
N ALA A 683 -15.42 -14.50 -15.55
CA ALA A 683 -15.71 -15.82 -16.10
C ALA A 683 -17.22 -16.08 -16.32
N ARG A 684 -18.10 -15.54 -15.46
CA ARG A 684 -19.56 -15.64 -15.62
C ARG A 684 -20.06 -14.76 -16.76
N THR A 685 -19.62 -13.50 -16.78
CA THR A 685 -19.91 -12.57 -17.88
C THR A 685 -19.55 -13.19 -19.21
N TRP A 686 -18.36 -13.78 -19.32
CA TRP A 686 -17.89 -14.37 -20.56
C TRP A 686 -18.72 -15.59 -21.00
N ARG A 687 -19.05 -16.47 -20.05
CA ARG A 687 -19.94 -17.62 -20.33
C ARG A 687 -21.34 -17.19 -20.76
N SER A 688 -21.90 -16.17 -20.10
CA SER A 688 -23.22 -15.64 -20.43
C SER A 688 -23.22 -14.98 -21.82
N GLY A 689 -22.19 -14.18 -22.12
CA GLY A 689 -21.96 -13.57 -23.43
C GLY A 689 -21.81 -14.59 -24.56
N GLN A 690 -21.22 -15.76 -24.29
CA GLN A 690 -21.07 -16.85 -25.27
C GLN A 690 -22.33 -17.72 -25.43
N GLY A 691 -23.35 -17.57 -24.59
CA GLY A 691 -24.61 -18.30 -24.73
C GLY A 691 -25.32 -18.00 -26.05
N SER A 692 -26.18 -18.90 -26.53
CA SER A 692 -26.91 -18.71 -27.81
C SER A 692 -28.11 -17.75 -27.72
N GLY A 693 -28.54 -17.37 -26.52
CA GLY A 693 -29.68 -16.46 -26.32
C GLY A 693 -29.38 -15.00 -26.69
N GLY A 694 -30.42 -14.21 -26.94
CA GLY A 694 -30.32 -12.76 -27.21
C GLY A 694 -30.01 -11.91 -25.97
N SER A 695 -30.12 -12.47 -24.77
CA SER A 695 -29.75 -11.83 -23.51
C SER A 695 -28.41 -12.32 -22.97
N MET A 696 -27.76 -11.50 -22.15
CA MET A 696 -26.63 -11.89 -21.32
C MET A 696 -26.67 -11.19 -19.95
N GLU A 697 -25.94 -11.76 -19.01
CA GLU A 697 -25.66 -11.19 -17.70
C GLU A 697 -24.24 -10.62 -17.68
N PHE A 698 -24.12 -9.37 -17.27
CA PHE A 698 -22.87 -8.64 -17.13
C PHE A 698 -22.59 -8.39 -15.64
N TYR A 699 -21.68 -9.18 -15.09
CA TYR A 699 -21.30 -9.12 -13.68
C TYR A 699 -20.24 -8.04 -13.44
N LEU A 700 -20.58 -7.06 -12.62
CA LEU A 700 -19.68 -5.98 -12.24
C LEU A 700 -18.65 -6.46 -11.20
N PRO A 701 -17.39 -6.02 -11.29
CA PRO A 701 -16.43 -6.23 -10.21
C PRO A 701 -16.87 -5.47 -8.96
N PRO A 702 -16.38 -5.85 -7.77
CA PRO A 702 -16.70 -5.12 -6.55
C PRO A 702 -16.26 -3.66 -6.67
N ASP A 703 -17.18 -2.76 -6.32
CA ASP A 703 -16.94 -1.32 -6.29
C ASP A 703 -16.76 -0.90 -4.84
N ASN A 704 -15.49 -0.82 -4.43
CA ASN A 704 -15.10 -0.45 -3.07
C ASN A 704 -13.87 0.44 -3.17
N ASP A 705 -13.91 1.61 -2.55
CA ASP A 705 -12.79 2.56 -2.51
C ASP A 705 -11.52 2.00 -1.85
N ALA A 706 -11.66 0.95 -1.05
CA ALA A 706 -10.53 0.22 -0.49
C ALA A 706 -9.86 -0.74 -1.48
N LEU A 707 -10.44 -0.98 -2.67
CA LEU A 707 -9.82 -1.82 -3.69
C LEU A 707 -8.73 -1.07 -4.45
N LEU A 708 -7.65 -1.80 -4.71
CA LEU A 708 -6.55 -1.33 -5.54
C LEU A 708 -6.98 -1.09 -7.00
N VAL A 709 -7.86 -1.94 -7.52
CA VAL A 709 -8.49 -1.79 -8.83
C VAL A 709 -9.96 -1.46 -8.60
N ARG A 710 -10.32 -0.18 -8.66
CA ARG A 710 -11.71 0.27 -8.45
C ARG A 710 -12.60 -0.18 -9.58
N GLY A 711 -13.89 -0.37 -9.30
CA GLY A 711 -14.94 -0.66 -10.26
C GLY A 711 -15.27 0.55 -11.14
N THR A 712 -16.01 0.33 -12.22
CA THR A 712 -16.71 1.39 -12.95
C THR A 712 -18.14 1.27 -12.46
N SER A 713 -18.65 2.28 -11.78
CA SER A 713 -20.04 2.29 -11.38
C SER A 713 -20.91 2.24 -12.64
N GLN A 714 -21.74 1.19 -12.72
CA GLN A 714 -22.70 1.02 -13.78
C GLN A 714 -24.07 0.79 -13.13
N PRO A 715 -25.15 1.36 -13.67
CA PRO A 715 -26.47 1.13 -13.11
C PRO A 715 -26.82 -0.35 -13.22
N ILE A 716 -27.44 -0.90 -12.17
CA ILE A 716 -27.95 -2.27 -12.12
C ILE A 716 -29.30 -2.31 -12.84
N GLY A 717 -29.51 -3.28 -13.71
CA GLY A 717 -30.79 -3.44 -14.39
C GLY A 717 -30.70 -4.22 -15.69
N ALA A 718 -31.84 -4.41 -16.33
CA ALA A 718 -31.93 -4.97 -17.67
C ALA A 718 -32.00 -3.82 -18.69
N PHE A 719 -31.08 -3.84 -19.65
CA PHE A 719 -30.95 -2.82 -20.67
C PHE A 719 -31.13 -3.45 -22.05
N GLN A 720 -32.01 -2.86 -22.86
CA GLN A 720 -32.21 -3.24 -24.26
C GLN A 720 -31.22 -2.46 -25.13
N ALA A 721 -30.32 -3.13 -25.83
CA ALA A 721 -29.36 -2.49 -26.72
C ALA A 721 -30.08 -1.59 -27.75
N GLY A 722 -29.59 -0.36 -27.91
CA GLY A 722 -30.16 0.64 -28.82
C GLY A 722 -31.26 1.53 -28.23
N ALA A 723 -31.69 1.30 -26.98
CA ALA A 723 -32.58 2.25 -26.30
C ALA A 723 -31.83 3.55 -25.92
N PRO A 724 -32.51 4.71 -25.91
CA PRO A 724 -31.86 6.03 -25.79
C PRO A 724 -31.14 6.26 -24.45
N ASP A 725 -31.58 5.62 -23.37
CA ASP A 725 -31.05 5.83 -22.02
C ASP A 725 -30.07 4.74 -21.56
N VAL A 726 -29.53 3.95 -22.50
CA VAL A 726 -28.63 2.83 -22.18
C VAL A 726 -27.21 3.35 -21.96
N PRO A 727 -26.54 3.00 -20.84
CA PRO A 727 -25.15 3.36 -20.62
C PRO A 727 -24.25 2.89 -21.75
N VAL A 728 -23.30 3.72 -22.19
CA VAL A 728 -22.38 3.41 -23.30
C VAL A 728 -21.71 2.05 -23.11
N MET A 729 -21.19 1.76 -21.92
CA MET A 729 -20.53 0.49 -21.62
C MET A 729 -21.45 -0.72 -21.91
N VAL A 730 -22.74 -0.61 -21.60
CA VAL A 730 -23.72 -1.67 -21.82
C VAL A 730 -23.97 -1.89 -23.31
N THR A 731 -24.07 -0.82 -24.10
CA THR A 731 -24.16 -0.88 -25.56
C THR A 731 -22.93 -1.56 -26.16
N GLU A 732 -21.73 -1.26 -25.67
CA GLU A 732 -20.48 -1.86 -26.17
C GLU A 732 -20.35 -3.33 -25.77
N VAL A 733 -20.76 -3.71 -24.55
CA VAL A 733 -20.86 -5.12 -24.13
C VAL A 733 -21.81 -5.88 -25.07
N ALA A 734 -23.01 -5.33 -25.29
CA ALA A 734 -24.03 -5.93 -26.14
C ALA A 734 -23.50 -6.15 -27.56
N ARG A 735 -22.83 -5.14 -28.13
CA ARG A 735 -22.24 -5.20 -29.47
C ARG A 735 -21.12 -6.23 -29.58
N PHE A 736 -20.21 -6.27 -28.60
CA PHE A 736 -19.11 -7.23 -28.59
C PHE A 736 -19.62 -8.67 -28.55
N PHE A 737 -20.60 -8.99 -27.71
CA PHE A 737 -21.14 -10.35 -27.60
C PHE A 737 -22.29 -10.66 -28.58
N GLY A 738 -22.74 -9.69 -29.38
CA GLY A 738 -23.88 -9.88 -30.29
C GLY A 738 -25.21 -10.10 -29.55
N LYS A 739 -25.45 -9.35 -28.47
CA LYS A 739 -26.63 -9.46 -27.61
C LYS A 739 -27.57 -8.28 -27.81
N SER A 740 -28.86 -8.53 -27.66
CA SER A 740 -29.91 -7.50 -27.69
C SER A 740 -30.29 -7.01 -26.30
N VAL A 741 -30.06 -7.82 -25.26
CA VAL A 741 -30.34 -7.46 -23.86
C VAL A 741 -29.11 -7.74 -23.00
N VAL A 742 -28.75 -6.79 -22.16
CA VAL A 742 -27.70 -6.97 -21.14
C VAL A 742 -28.30 -6.67 -19.78
N VAL A 743 -28.21 -7.65 -18.88
CA VAL A 743 -28.59 -7.51 -17.48
C VAL A 743 -27.32 -7.24 -16.68
N THR A 744 -27.13 -6.03 -16.19
CA THR A 744 -26.00 -5.70 -15.33
C THR A 744 -26.32 -6.14 -13.90
N CYS A 745 -25.37 -6.84 -13.27
CA CYS A 745 -25.54 -7.40 -11.94
C CYS A 745 -24.43 -6.93 -11.01
N HIS A 746 -24.79 -6.60 -9.77
CA HIS A 746 -23.85 -6.40 -8.67
C HIS A 746 -23.79 -7.68 -7.85
N PRO A 747 -22.68 -8.41 -7.85
CA PRO A 747 -22.62 -9.61 -7.05
C PRO A 747 -22.56 -9.32 -5.55
N TRP A 748 -22.19 -8.11 -5.13
CA TRP A 748 -21.63 -7.87 -3.80
C TRP A 748 -22.48 -7.03 -2.83
N GLN A 749 -23.63 -6.51 -3.29
CA GLN A 749 -24.39 -5.50 -2.53
C GLN A 749 -25.73 -5.98 -1.96
N ASN A 750 -26.11 -7.24 -2.14
CA ASN A 750 -27.34 -7.73 -1.55
C ASN A 750 -27.04 -8.68 -0.38
N GLU A 751 -27.62 -8.38 0.79
CA GLU A 751 -27.83 -9.31 1.91
C GLU A 751 -28.56 -10.61 1.47
N LYS A 752 -29.04 -10.66 0.22
CA LYS A 752 -29.68 -11.78 -0.47
C LYS A 752 -28.76 -12.54 -1.45
N SER A 753 -27.45 -12.45 -1.28
CA SER A 753 -26.51 -13.27 -2.05
C SER A 753 -26.42 -14.66 -1.41
N TRP A 754 -26.73 -15.71 -2.16
CA TRP A 754 -26.85 -17.06 -1.60
C TRP A 754 -25.52 -17.80 -1.68
N LEU A 755 -25.12 -18.47 -0.60
CA LEU A 755 -23.98 -19.39 -0.63
C LEU A 755 -24.51 -20.82 -0.63
N ILE A 756 -24.68 -21.42 -1.82
CA ILE A 756 -25.21 -22.78 -1.97
C ILE A 756 -24.05 -23.73 -2.22
N ARG A 757 -23.81 -24.68 -1.31
CA ARG A 757 -22.71 -25.68 -1.40
C ARG A 757 -21.33 -25.05 -1.61
N GLY A 758 -21.06 -23.90 -0.99
CA GLY A 758 -19.80 -23.17 -1.12
C GLY A 758 -19.67 -22.37 -2.43
N GLN A 759 -20.69 -22.34 -3.28
CA GLN A 759 -20.76 -21.51 -4.47
C GLN A 759 -21.63 -20.26 -4.23
N PHE A 760 -21.10 -19.10 -4.60
CA PHE A 760 -21.80 -17.83 -4.48
C PHE A 760 -22.80 -17.64 -5.63
N ILE A 761 -24.07 -17.35 -5.33
CA ILE A 761 -25.11 -17.04 -6.30
C ILE A 761 -25.58 -15.60 -6.05
N PRO A 762 -25.10 -14.63 -6.85
CA PRO A 762 -25.55 -13.25 -6.75
C PRO A 762 -26.98 -13.09 -7.25
N ALA A 763 -27.75 -12.21 -6.60
CA ALA A 763 -29.09 -11.85 -7.06
C ALA A 763 -29.00 -10.94 -8.31
N CYS A 764 -29.22 -11.52 -9.50
CA CYS A 764 -29.47 -10.77 -10.74
C CYS A 764 -30.99 -10.59 -10.93
N PRO A 765 -31.53 -9.37 -11.10
CA PRO A 765 -32.90 -9.19 -11.57
C PRO A 765 -33.09 -9.87 -12.94
N PRO A 766 -34.21 -10.56 -13.21
CA PRO A 766 -35.45 -10.61 -12.44
C PRO A 766 -35.56 -11.80 -11.49
N HIS A 767 -34.48 -12.54 -11.21
CA HIS A 767 -34.51 -13.71 -10.33
C HIS A 767 -34.79 -13.29 -8.87
N GLY A 768 -36.08 -13.09 -8.58
CA GLY A 768 -36.62 -12.60 -7.31
C GLY A 768 -36.64 -13.62 -6.18
N GLY A 769 -35.70 -14.56 -6.15
CA GLY A 769 -35.66 -15.59 -5.10
C GLY A 769 -34.46 -16.54 -5.21
N PRO A 770 -34.16 -17.30 -4.14
CA PRO A 770 -33.20 -18.39 -4.22
C PRO A 770 -33.64 -19.40 -5.29
N PRO A 771 -32.72 -20.09 -5.99
CA PRO A 771 -33.10 -21.22 -6.84
C PRO A 771 -33.79 -22.29 -5.99
N ASP A 772 -34.82 -22.95 -6.54
CA ASP A 772 -35.72 -23.90 -5.84
C ASP A 772 -35.04 -25.13 -5.21
N GLU A 773 -33.71 -25.27 -5.32
CA GLU A 773 -32.91 -26.34 -4.74
C GLU A 773 -32.18 -25.96 -3.44
N VAL A 774 -32.81 -25.15 -2.58
CA VAL A 774 -32.40 -25.06 -1.16
C VAL A 774 -33.00 -26.25 -0.42
N ILE A 775 -32.37 -27.41 -0.57
CA ILE A 775 -32.60 -28.54 0.35
C ILE A 775 -31.77 -28.22 1.61
N PRO A 776 -32.38 -28.19 2.81
CA PRO A 776 -31.76 -27.71 4.05
C PRO A 776 -30.47 -28.44 4.46
#